data_AF-A0A6P0RN13-F1
#
_entry.id   AF-A0A6P0RN13-F1
#
_cell.length_a   1.000
_cell.length_b   1.000
_cell.length_c   1.000
_cell.angle_alpha   90.00
_cell.angle_beta   90.00
_cell.angle_gamma   90.00
#
_symmetry.space_group_name_H-M   'P 1'
#
loop_
_entity.id
_entity.type
_entity.pdbx_description
1 polymer ?
#
loop_
_entity_poly.entity_id
_entity_poly.type
_entity_poly.pdbx_seq_one_letter_code
_entity_poly.pdbx_strand_id
1 'polypeptide(L)'
;MPTISTDTNYTDIAATYVSGETIDINDGAIFTINTQPASGVYFGDININEGKFLIDGTNVVSLQLFFEDYKRMLCYRLGEFKITGKYYELGVSDGTANQIFNLPFASLISHCEVETGVGTGVYEVWGNLLDLDFSEVGGNTMGVMGYACKQTEGSSSLIFGDGINGSIPPNGAKIRIYNLLVASTDPNIPGVQSIQGNESDRYEMEAPGGTFDFFNVYISYTYLDLLFSYALPINDTGIIGEARITGVILPLSFNKVVFAGLGSLVEDIQISTCVLDWVDCVKFGKFELSLQSTSGVITGGRYVVVDRLIQVWDVHYVIRFQFCQNFTIDSSYILGHGFYLGSSSDIYINNIFFSDSVNGVYISESQTRGGSFLYIESSANISVSNLRVLPYSTFGRVSLVQAIRIRGLELKNWGSFSAPLDFLSQPAKFFETPYFQGIWEDISIKEVFCENTFLNLSQFALVVSPVQNFIEIENLRIGYDFELPVFGNNQIIKGGQGKAVFDNGGIPTNFELNGTHFYDIFDSDTTGAIGILFTEKSDAALSQSAFIAIPANPENPIVFNGAGRVYLRQVGDSITYNRSYFVLGYSGFSGHSISSSGSFTIEYDLDTGNGFSGIWKDISNIINETVSPTEGFKDKIRFTANSSNSNNYLRGFFLNGITTLAQQEAAIYLDVTQATLTITNLIIGSEVRIYDVNNNELTGTESLTNSSFEYIYNWTADFNVDLVVFKTDYIPIRITLTLTEAGLTVPIQQRFDRVYLNP
;
A
#
# COMPACT_ATOMS: atom_id res chain seq x y z
N MET A 1 -32.44 39.39 -17.67
CA MET A 1 -31.45 39.37 -16.57
C MET A 1 -32.15 39.72 -15.28
N PRO A 2 -32.75 38.73 -14.61
CA PRO A 2 -33.16 38.87 -13.22
C PRO A 2 -31.93 39.14 -12.34
N THR A 3 -31.93 40.29 -11.69
CA THR A 3 -31.00 40.59 -10.60
C THR A 3 -31.71 40.29 -9.28
N ILE A 4 -31.22 39.30 -8.55
CA ILE A 4 -31.69 38.89 -7.24
C ILE A 4 -30.87 39.65 -6.18
N SER A 5 -31.49 40.67 -5.58
CA SER A 5 -30.89 41.51 -4.52
C SER A 5 -31.63 41.38 -3.18
N THR A 6 -32.68 40.57 -3.15
CA THR A 6 -33.40 40.15 -1.95
C THR A 6 -33.74 38.67 -2.09
N ASP A 7 -33.91 37.96 -0.98
CA ASP A 7 -34.29 36.55 -1.00
C ASP A 7 -35.50 36.32 -1.90
N THR A 8 -35.35 35.40 -2.84
CA THR A 8 -36.32 35.16 -3.92
C THR A 8 -36.41 33.66 -4.16
N ASN A 9 -37.64 33.13 -4.24
CA ASN A 9 -37.86 31.78 -4.70
C ASN A 9 -38.03 31.77 -6.23
N TYR A 10 -37.58 30.70 -6.90
CA TYR A 10 -37.84 30.50 -8.32
C TYR A 10 -39.33 30.65 -8.67
N THR A 11 -40.25 30.19 -7.83
CA THR A 11 -41.70 30.34 -8.09
C THR A 11 -42.15 31.79 -8.21
N ASP A 12 -41.42 32.73 -7.59
CA ASP A 12 -41.74 34.16 -7.61
C ASP A 12 -41.39 34.80 -8.96
N ILE A 13 -40.41 34.23 -9.67
CA ILE A 13 -39.93 34.71 -10.98
C ILE A 13 -40.28 33.79 -12.14
N ALA A 14 -40.80 32.59 -11.88
CA ALA A 14 -41.04 31.55 -12.87
C ALA A 14 -41.91 31.99 -14.05
N ALA A 15 -42.89 32.87 -13.81
CA ALA A 15 -43.78 33.39 -14.87
C ALA A 15 -43.10 34.40 -15.81
N THR A 16 -41.99 35.01 -15.36
CA THR A 16 -41.24 36.03 -16.09
C THR A 16 -39.88 35.57 -16.54
N TYR A 17 -39.38 34.45 -16.00
CA TYR A 17 -38.09 33.88 -16.34
C TYR A 17 -38.09 33.37 -17.78
N VAL A 18 -37.12 33.82 -18.57
CA VAL A 18 -36.90 33.35 -19.94
C VAL A 18 -35.79 32.31 -19.92
N SER A 19 -36.07 31.12 -20.43
CA SER A 19 -35.07 30.04 -20.52
C SER A 19 -33.76 30.55 -21.14
N GLY A 20 -32.63 30.21 -20.50
CA GLY A 20 -31.29 30.61 -20.95
C GLY A 20 -30.87 32.04 -20.56
N GLU A 21 -31.72 32.82 -19.88
CA GLU A 21 -31.32 34.16 -19.44
C GLU A 21 -30.34 34.13 -18.25
N THR A 22 -29.49 35.14 -18.16
CA THR A 22 -28.53 35.31 -17.08
C THR A 22 -29.21 35.69 -15.76
N ILE A 23 -28.82 35.04 -14.66
CA ILE A 23 -29.23 35.36 -13.28
C ILE A 23 -28.04 35.94 -12.52
N ASP A 24 -28.20 37.11 -11.93
CA ASP A 24 -27.21 37.70 -11.02
C ASP A 24 -27.74 37.67 -9.58
N ILE A 25 -27.00 37.10 -8.63
CA ILE A 25 -27.37 37.00 -7.22
C ILE A 25 -26.35 37.81 -6.41
N ASN A 26 -26.81 38.90 -5.78
CA ASN A 26 -25.94 39.91 -5.19
C ASN A 26 -26.30 40.21 -3.73
N ASP A 27 -25.42 40.93 -3.03
CA ASP A 27 -25.71 41.64 -1.77
C ASP A 27 -26.27 40.74 -0.64
N GLY A 28 -25.79 39.50 -0.54
CA GLY A 28 -26.23 38.54 0.47
C GLY A 28 -27.58 37.87 0.19
N ALA A 29 -28.22 38.15 -0.96
CA ALA A 29 -29.51 37.58 -1.30
C ALA A 29 -29.43 36.07 -1.55
N ILE A 30 -30.52 35.37 -1.22
CA ILE A 30 -30.67 33.92 -1.46
C ILE A 30 -31.67 33.68 -2.59
N PHE A 31 -31.21 33.10 -3.70
CA PHE A 31 -32.09 32.56 -4.73
C PHE A 31 -32.35 31.07 -4.48
N THR A 32 -33.60 30.70 -4.24
CA THR A 32 -33.98 29.32 -3.85
C THR A 32 -34.78 28.60 -4.93
N ILE A 33 -34.38 27.38 -5.28
CA ILE A 33 -35.18 26.41 -6.06
C ILE A 33 -35.55 25.24 -5.15
N ASN A 34 -36.84 25.09 -4.86
CA ASN A 34 -37.37 23.98 -4.05
C ASN A 34 -38.62 23.33 -4.67
N THR A 35 -38.86 23.59 -5.95
CA THR A 35 -39.96 23.03 -6.75
C THR A 35 -39.47 22.76 -8.15
N GLN A 36 -39.99 21.71 -8.79
CA GLN A 36 -39.67 21.37 -10.18
C GLN A 36 -40.00 22.54 -11.13
N PRO A 37 -39.00 23.10 -11.86
CA PRO A 37 -39.29 24.05 -12.92
C PRO A 37 -40.19 23.44 -13.98
N ALA A 38 -40.96 24.28 -14.67
CA ALA A 38 -41.79 23.81 -15.79
C ALA A 38 -40.92 23.09 -16.83
N SER A 39 -41.49 22.07 -17.48
CA SER A 39 -40.80 21.37 -18.56
C SER A 39 -40.36 22.37 -19.63
N GLY A 40 -39.10 22.30 -20.07
CA GLY A 40 -38.54 23.23 -21.05
C GLY A 40 -37.84 24.46 -20.47
N VAL A 41 -37.72 24.59 -19.14
CA VAL A 41 -36.97 25.68 -18.51
C VAL A 41 -35.52 25.28 -18.27
N TYR A 42 -34.60 26.07 -18.81
CA TYR A 42 -33.16 25.90 -18.66
C TYR A 42 -32.52 27.12 -18.02
N PHE A 43 -31.54 26.87 -17.16
CA PHE A 43 -30.75 27.92 -16.52
C PHE A 43 -29.60 28.34 -17.43
N GLY A 44 -29.51 29.65 -17.70
CA GLY A 44 -28.41 30.24 -18.45
C GLY A 44 -27.19 30.51 -17.57
N ASP A 45 -26.50 31.63 -17.82
CA ASP A 45 -25.40 32.06 -16.97
C ASP A 45 -25.90 32.40 -15.55
N ILE A 46 -25.16 31.99 -14.52
CA ILE A 46 -25.47 32.33 -13.13
C ILE A 46 -24.25 32.97 -12.47
N ASN A 47 -24.36 34.22 -12.04
CA ASN A 47 -23.31 34.92 -11.32
C ASN A 47 -23.71 35.10 -9.86
N ILE A 48 -22.89 34.59 -8.93
CA ILE A 48 -23.11 34.69 -7.48
C ILE A 48 -22.05 35.65 -6.92
N ASN A 49 -22.42 36.91 -6.68
CA ASN A 49 -21.54 37.94 -6.13
C ASN A 49 -21.93 38.25 -4.68
N GLU A 50 -21.29 37.58 -3.72
CA GLU A 50 -21.61 37.73 -2.30
C GLU A 50 -23.06 37.34 -1.93
N GLY A 51 -23.72 36.52 -2.75
CA GLY A 51 -25.06 35.97 -2.50
C GLY A 51 -25.05 34.44 -2.38
N LYS A 52 -26.23 33.82 -2.43
CA LYS A 52 -26.39 32.37 -2.35
C LYS A 52 -27.34 31.84 -3.41
N PHE A 53 -26.91 30.84 -4.17
CA PHE A 53 -27.80 30.02 -4.99
C PHE A 53 -28.07 28.69 -4.29
N LEU A 54 -29.32 28.48 -3.86
CA LEU A 54 -29.74 27.33 -3.06
C LEU A 54 -30.72 26.45 -3.84
N ILE A 55 -30.36 25.18 -4.04
CA ILE A 55 -31.27 24.13 -4.52
C ILE A 55 -31.63 23.23 -3.34
N ASP A 56 -32.87 23.34 -2.85
CA ASP A 56 -33.39 22.59 -1.72
C ASP A 56 -34.33 21.47 -2.18
N GLY A 57 -33.78 20.27 -2.29
CA GLY A 57 -34.47 19.03 -2.64
C GLY A 57 -35.08 18.27 -1.47
N THR A 58 -35.02 18.78 -0.24
CA THR A 58 -35.43 17.99 0.94
C THR A 58 -36.93 17.70 0.95
N ASN A 59 -37.74 18.61 0.37
CA ASN A 59 -39.20 18.52 0.37
C ASN A 59 -39.82 18.09 -0.97
N VAL A 60 -39.01 17.85 -2.01
CA VAL A 60 -39.49 17.35 -3.31
C VAL A 60 -39.34 15.83 -3.40
N VAL A 61 -40.17 15.20 -4.24
CA VAL A 61 -40.09 13.76 -4.52
C VAL A 61 -38.84 13.49 -5.36
N SER A 62 -38.73 14.19 -6.48
CA SER A 62 -37.54 14.31 -7.32
C SER A 62 -37.48 15.73 -7.88
N LEU A 63 -36.29 16.18 -8.23
CA LEU A 63 -36.09 17.47 -8.89
C LEU A 63 -34.94 17.35 -9.90
N GLN A 64 -35.26 17.69 -11.13
CA GLN A 64 -34.33 17.68 -12.26
C GLN A 64 -34.14 19.11 -12.76
N LEU A 65 -32.88 19.55 -12.81
CA LEU A 65 -32.49 20.87 -13.27
C LEU A 65 -31.54 20.75 -14.45
N PHE A 66 -31.84 21.53 -15.47
CA PHE A 66 -31.07 21.57 -16.70
C PHE A 66 -30.43 22.94 -16.88
N PHE A 67 -29.15 22.93 -17.17
CA PHE A 67 -28.34 24.10 -17.46
C PHE A 67 -27.96 24.09 -18.94
N GLU A 68 -28.09 25.23 -19.60
CA GLU A 68 -27.86 25.32 -21.04
C GLU A 68 -26.37 25.17 -21.38
N ASP A 69 -26.04 24.33 -22.36
CA ASP A 69 -24.68 24.20 -22.89
C ASP A 69 -24.05 25.56 -23.25
N TYR A 70 -22.71 25.65 -23.21
CA TYR A 70 -21.94 26.88 -23.47
C TYR A 70 -22.20 28.03 -22.48
N LYS A 71 -22.96 27.80 -21.41
CA LYS A 71 -23.16 28.73 -20.29
C LYS A 71 -22.36 28.30 -19.08
N ARG A 72 -22.32 29.18 -18.07
CA ARG A 72 -21.55 28.92 -16.87
C ARG A 72 -22.15 29.48 -15.59
N MET A 73 -21.75 28.87 -14.48
CA MET A 73 -21.96 29.37 -13.13
C MET A 73 -20.66 29.92 -12.57
N LEU A 74 -20.68 31.17 -12.09
CA LEU A 74 -19.53 31.82 -11.46
C LEU A 74 -19.87 32.15 -10.00
N CYS A 75 -19.15 31.53 -9.06
CA CYS A 75 -19.29 31.80 -7.63
C CYS A 75 -18.10 32.59 -7.10
N TYR A 76 -18.28 33.87 -6.83
CA TYR A 76 -17.20 34.77 -6.43
C TYR A 76 -17.13 34.97 -4.91
N ARG A 77 -15.92 34.86 -4.35
CA ARG A 77 -15.58 35.30 -2.97
C ARG A 77 -16.54 34.76 -1.89
N LEU A 78 -17.38 35.62 -1.30
CA LEU A 78 -18.34 35.24 -0.25
C LEU A 78 -19.60 34.57 -0.82
N GLY A 79 -19.66 34.36 -2.13
CA GLY A 79 -20.72 33.63 -2.80
C GLY A 79 -20.76 32.16 -2.38
N GLU A 80 -21.98 31.61 -2.35
CA GLU A 80 -22.22 30.20 -2.05
C GLU A 80 -23.17 29.58 -3.08
N PHE A 81 -22.75 28.50 -3.72
CA PHE A 81 -23.65 27.57 -4.39
C PHE A 81 -23.86 26.36 -3.50
N LYS A 82 -25.13 26.05 -3.18
CA LYS A 82 -25.48 24.94 -2.31
C LYS A 82 -26.62 24.13 -2.90
N ILE A 83 -26.44 22.82 -2.93
CA ILE A 83 -27.49 21.86 -3.30
C ILE A 83 -27.63 20.80 -2.22
N THR A 84 -28.88 20.53 -1.82
CA THR A 84 -29.17 19.60 -0.73
C THR A 84 -30.38 18.75 -1.08
N GLY A 85 -30.15 17.47 -1.33
CA GLY A 85 -31.18 16.47 -1.61
C GLY A 85 -31.43 15.50 -0.45
N LYS A 86 -32.12 14.41 -0.79
CA LYS A 86 -32.36 13.24 0.06
C LYS A 86 -32.32 11.97 -0.79
N TYR A 87 -32.29 10.82 -0.11
CA TYR A 87 -32.49 9.55 -0.77
C TYR A 87 -33.94 9.38 -1.28
N TYR A 88 -34.07 8.82 -2.49
CA TYR A 88 -35.31 8.37 -3.11
C TYR A 88 -35.28 6.85 -3.23
N GLU A 89 -36.24 6.16 -2.60
CA GLU A 89 -36.36 4.70 -2.67
C GLU A 89 -36.97 4.31 -4.03
N LEU A 90 -36.20 3.59 -4.86
CA LEU A 90 -36.68 3.08 -6.16
C LEU A 90 -37.63 1.89 -5.97
N GLY A 91 -37.37 1.07 -4.96
CA GLY A 91 -38.18 -0.10 -4.63
C GLY A 91 -37.41 -1.16 -3.86
N VAL A 92 -37.94 -2.38 -3.87
CA VAL A 92 -37.39 -3.54 -3.17
C VAL A 92 -37.06 -4.63 -4.19
N SER A 93 -35.88 -5.21 -4.10
CA SER A 93 -35.48 -6.30 -4.98
C SER A 93 -36.27 -7.58 -4.72
N ASP A 94 -36.59 -8.32 -5.79
CA ASP A 94 -37.17 -9.66 -5.71
C ASP A 94 -36.10 -10.77 -5.79
N GLY A 95 -34.83 -10.39 -5.90
CA GLY A 95 -33.69 -11.30 -6.03
C GLY A 95 -33.61 -12.01 -7.38
N THR A 96 -34.32 -11.54 -8.40
CA THR A 96 -34.26 -12.10 -9.76
C THR A 96 -33.26 -11.35 -10.64
N ALA A 97 -32.65 -12.07 -11.57
CA ALA A 97 -31.75 -11.49 -12.57
C ALA A 97 -32.52 -10.58 -13.53
N ASN A 98 -31.84 -9.56 -14.07
CA ASN A 98 -32.38 -8.56 -14.99
C ASN A 98 -33.58 -7.79 -14.43
N GLN A 99 -33.66 -7.66 -13.10
CA GLN A 99 -34.70 -6.87 -12.46
C GLN A 99 -34.57 -5.40 -12.90
N ILE A 100 -35.70 -4.78 -13.26
CA ILE A 100 -35.76 -3.40 -13.77
C ILE A 100 -36.41 -2.48 -12.73
N PHE A 101 -35.77 -1.36 -12.45
CA PHE A 101 -36.29 -0.26 -11.66
C PHE A 101 -36.40 1.00 -12.50
N ASN A 102 -37.49 1.74 -12.34
CA ASN A 102 -37.71 2.99 -13.07
C ASN A 102 -37.19 4.18 -12.26
N LEU A 103 -36.28 4.95 -12.84
CA LEU A 103 -35.76 6.19 -12.32
C LEU A 103 -36.81 7.31 -12.44
N PRO A 104 -36.80 8.29 -11.51
CA PRO A 104 -37.72 9.43 -11.55
C PRO A 104 -37.34 10.50 -12.60
N PHE A 105 -36.21 10.32 -13.30
CA PHE A 105 -35.73 11.17 -14.40
C PHE A 105 -35.15 10.28 -15.53
N ALA A 106 -35.20 10.76 -16.77
CA ALA A 106 -34.71 10.04 -17.97
C ALA A 106 -33.23 10.38 -18.28
N SER A 107 -32.40 10.40 -17.26
CA SER A 107 -31.03 10.92 -17.30
C SER A 107 -30.06 9.99 -16.62
N LEU A 108 -28.80 9.99 -17.07
CA LEU A 108 -27.79 9.11 -16.50
C LEU A 108 -27.44 9.48 -15.06
N ILE A 109 -27.29 8.44 -14.24
CA ILE A 109 -26.76 8.52 -12.87
C ILE A 109 -25.46 7.73 -12.76
N SER A 110 -24.52 8.16 -11.92
CA SER A 110 -23.23 7.45 -11.79
C SER A 110 -23.34 6.15 -10.99
N HIS A 111 -24.33 6.02 -10.12
CA HIS A 111 -24.51 4.87 -9.24
C HIS A 111 -25.92 4.83 -8.62
N CYS A 112 -26.26 3.70 -8.03
CA CYS A 112 -27.33 3.58 -7.04
C CYS A 112 -26.78 3.02 -5.72
N GLU A 113 -27.63 2.97 -4.70
CA GLU A 113 -27.32 2.32 -3.44
C GLU A 113 -28.25 1.14 -3.17
N VAL A 114 -27.67 -0.01 -2.86
CA VAL A 114 -28.39 -1.26 -2.56
C VAL A 114 -28.18 -1.62 -1.11
N GLU A 115 -29.23 -2.03 -0.43
CA GLU A 115 -29.16 -2.50 0.94
C GLU A 115 -28.40 -3.84 1.01
N THR A 116 -27.36 -3.91 1.83
CA THR A 116 -26.47 -5.10 1.97
C THR A 116 -27.19 -6.35 2.47
N GLY A 117 -28.38 -6.18 3.05
CA GLY A 117 -29.29 -7.26 3.43
C GLY A 117 -30.63 -6.71 3.90
N VAL A 118 -31.67 -7.56 3.88
CA VAL A 118 -33.05 -7.16 4.17
C VAL A 118 -33.19 -6.49 5.53
N GLY A 119 -33.57 -5.21 5.54
CA GLY A 119 -33.85 -4.45 6.76
C GLY A 119 -32.62 -4.12 7.59
N THR A 120 -31.41 -4.25 7.04
CA THR A 120 -30.16 -3.87 7.71
C THR A 120 -30.03 -2.34 7.83
N GLY A 121 -30.62 -1.59 6.90
CA GLY A 121 -30.39 -0.14 6.77
C GLY A 121 -28.95 0.24 6.39
N VAL A 122 -28.10 -0.75 6.09
CA VAL A 122 -26.73 -0.57 5.65
C VAL A 122 -26.71 -0.71 4.13
N TYR A 123 -26.30 0.35 3.45
CA TYR A 123 -26.30 0.43 2.00
C TYR A 123 -24.88 0.44 1.45
N GLU A 124 -24.72 -0.16 0.28
CA GLU A 124 -23.49 -0.17 -0.50
C GLU A 124 -23.73 0.50 -1.86
N VAL A 125 -22.69 1.18 -2.36
CA VAL A 125 -22.73 1.89 -3.63
C VAL A 125 -22.52 0.89 -4.78
N TRP A 126 -23.43 0.88 -5.74
CA TRP A 126 -23.39 0.07 -6.96
C TRP A 126 -23.19 0.98 -8.17
N GLY A 127 -22.04 0.86 -8.83
CA GLY A 127 -21.66 1.74 -9.95
C GLY A 127 -22.48 1.47 -11.20
N ASN A 128 -22.80 2.50 -11.98
CA ASN A 128 -23.57 2.35 -13.21
C ASN A 128 -22.66 2.08 -14.41
N LEU A 129 -22.81 0.92 -15.03
CA LEU A 129 -22.07 0.47 -16.22
C LEU A 129 -22.44 1.20 -17.50
N LEU A 130 -23.50 2.02 -17.46
CA LEU A 130 -24.01 2.72 -18.63
C LEU A 130 -24.39 1.73 -19.75
N ASP A 131 -23.87 1.92 -20.95
CA ASP A 131 -24.14 1.05 -22.10
C ASP A 131 -23.34 -0.26 -22.08
N LEU A 132 -22.35 -0.41 -21.18
CA LEU A 132 -21.53 -1.63 -21.06
C LEU A 132 -22.34 -2.82 -20.57
N ASP A 133 -21.91 -4.04 -20.93
CA ASP A 133 -22.58 -5.28 -20.54
C ASP A 133 -22.06 -5.84 -19.21
N PHE A 134 -22.92 -6.54 -18.46
CA PHE A 134 -22.50 -7.19 -17.22
C PHE A 134 -21.35 -8.19 -17.41
N SER A 135 -21.15 -8.74 -18.61
CA SER A 135 -19.99 -9.60 -18.89
C SER A 135 -18.63 -8.92 -18.66
N GLU A 136 -18.60 -7.59 -18.66
CA GLU A 136 -17.41 -6.80 -18.37
C GLU A 136 -17.10 -6.72 -16.87
N VAL A 137 -18.09 -6.96 -16.01
CA VAL A 137 -17.94 -6.97 -14.54
C VAL A 137 -17.64 -8.36 -13.98
N GLY A 138 -17.72 -9.39 -14.82
CA GLY A 138 -17.49 -10.77 -14.45
C GLY A 138 -18.63 -11.38 -13.64
N GLY A 139 -18.41 -12.61 -13.18
CA GLY A 139 -19.45 -13.46 -12.59
C GLY A 139 -20.07 -12.96 -11.27
N ASN A 140 -21.26 -13.45 -10.94
CA ASN A 140 -21.96 -13.16 -9.67
C ASN A 140 -21.20 -13.57 -8.38
N THR A 141 -20.12 -14.33 -8.49
CA THR A 141 -19.24 -14.72 -7.38
C THR A 141 -18.05 -13.77 -7.16
N MET A 142 -17.91 -12.71 -7.97
CA MET A 142 -16.77 -11.79 -7.92
C MET A 142 -16.86 -10.73 -6.78
N GLY A 143 -17.80 -10.90 -5.84
CA GLY A 143 -17.93 -10.03 -4.67
C GLY A 143 -18.21 -8.58 -5.05
N VAL A 144 -17.39 -7.65 -4.53
CA VAL A 144 -17.53 -6.20 -4.75
C VAL A 144 -17.42 -5.81 -6.23
N MET A 145 -16.78 -6.63 -7.07
CA MET A 145 -16.69 -6.40 -8.52
C MET A 145 -18.03 -6.50 -9.22
N GLY A 146 -18.93 -7.36 -8.72
CA GLY A 146 -20.27 -7.52 -9.29
C GLY A 146 -21.26 -6.44 -8.87
N TYR A 147 -20.93 -5.56 -7.91
CA TYR A 147 -21.82 -4.50 -7.42
C TYR A 147 -21.94 -3.36 -8.40
N ALA A 148 -22.70 -3.64 -9.46
CA ALA A 148 -22.92 -2.75 -10.58
C ALA A 148 -24.39 -2.81 -11.02
N CYS A 149 -24.90 -1.67 -11.47
CA CYS A 149 -26.17 -1.54 -12.16
C CYS A 149 -25.92 -1.13 -13.61
N LYS A 150 -26.88 -1.34 -14.49
CA LYS A 150 -26.81 -0.93 -15.90
C LYS A 150 -27.94 0.03 -16.23
N GLN A 151 -27.64 1.12 -16.92
CA GLN A 151 -28.62 2.05 -17.46
C GLN A 151 -28.19 2.42 -18.88
N THR A 152 -29.01 2.07 -19.86
CA THR A 152 -28.80 2.56 -21.23
C THR A 152 -28.97 4.07 -21.28
N GLU A 153 -28.14 4.74 -22.07
CA GLU A 153 -28.24 6.18 -22.28
C GLU A 153 -29.66 6.62 -22.69
N GLY A 154 -30.15 7.71 -22.10
CA GLY A 154 -31.51 8.23 -22.31
C GLY A 154 -32.65 7.35 -21.75
N SER A 155 -32.32 6.22 -21.12
CA SER A 155 -33.29 5.34 -20.48
C SER A 155 -33.60 5.80 -19.05
N SER A 156 -34.83 5.56 -18.60
CA SER A 156 -35.21 5.63 -17.18
C SER A 156 -35.13 4.26 -16.49
N SER A 157 -34.63 3.23 -17.18
CA SER A 157 -34.55 1.87 -16.64
C SER A 157 -33.17 1.57 -16.07
N LEU A 158 -33.14 1.15 -14.82
CA LEU A 158 -31.96 0.63 -14.13
C LEU A 158 -32.09 -0.89 -13.99
N ILE A 159 -31.10 -1.64 -14.48
CA ILE A 159 -31.08 -3.10 -14.55
C ILE A 159 -29.97 -3.64 -13.65
N PHE A 160 -30.16 -4.84 -13.10
CA PHE A 160 -29.19 -5.51 -12.23
C PHE A 160 -28.96 -6.97 -12.64
N GLY A 161 -27.69 -7.35 -12.84
CA GLY A 161 -27.19 -8.72 -13.03
C GLY A 161 -27.88 -9.56 -14.11
N ASP A 162 -27.13 -10.22 -14.99
CA ASP A 162 -27.75 -11.04 -16.06
C ASP A 162 -28.07 -12.50 -15.62
N GLY A 163 -27.71 -12.87 -14.38
CA GLY A 163 -27.84 -14.23 -13.85
C GLY A 163 -26.55 -15.05 -13.90
N ILE A 164 -25.59 -14.62 -14.71
CA ILE A 164 -24.24 -15.16 -14.84
C ILE A 164 -23.24 -14.12 -14.34
N ASN A 165 -23.31 -12.90 -14.87
CA ASN A 165 -22.45 -11.76 -14.59
C ASN A 165 -23.20 -10.65 -13.86
N GLY A 166 -22.46 -9.86 -13.08
CA GLY A 166 -23.01 -8.86 -12.19
C GLY A 166 -23.75 -9.46 -11.00
N SER A 167 -23.67 -8.79 -9.86
CA SER A 167 -24.40 -9.18 -8.66
C SER A 167 -25.90 -8.90 -8.85
N ILE A 168 -26.72 -9.75 -8.24
CA ILE A 168 -28.16 -9.53 -8.14
C ILE A 168 -28.44 -9.02 -6.72
N PRO A 169 -29.13 -7.88 -6.55
CA PRO A 169 -29.52 -7.41 -5.23
C PRO A 169 -30.24 -8.51 -4.44
N PRO A 170 -29.96 -8.69 -3.13
CA PRO A 170 -30.63 -9.73 -2.35
C PRO A 170 -32.15 -9.55 -2.35
N ASN A 171 -32.91 -10.65 -2.40
CA ASN A 171 -34.36 -10.59 -2.29
C ASN A 171 -34.78 -9.88 -0.99
N GLY A 172 -35.59 -8.83 -1.10
CA GLY A 172 -36.01 -7.96 -0.01
C GLY A 172 -35.10 -6.76 0.27
N ALA A 173 -33.95 -6.63 -0.42
CA ALA A 173 -33.06 -5.48 -0.28
C ALA A 173 -33.69 -4.23 -0.90
N LYS A 174 -33.62 -3.11 -0.18
CA LYS A 174 -34.04 -1.80 -0.70
C LYS A 174 -33.01 -1.24 -1.68
N ILE A 175 -33.51 -0.58 -2.72
CA ILE A 175 -32.68 0.15 -3.68
C ILE A 175 -33.06 1.63 -3.62
N ARG A 176 -32.06 2.51 -3.52
CA ARG A 176 -32.25 3.96 -3.46
C ARG A 176 -31.24 4.70 -4.33
N ILE A 177 -31.58 5.94 -4.64
CA ILE A 177 -30.76 6.89 -5.40
C ILE A 177 -30.87 8.27 -4.76
N TYR A 178 -30.12 9.25 -5.25
CA TYR A 178 -30.38 10.65 -4.90
C TYR A 178 -31.61 11.19 -5.66
N ASN A 179 -32.40 12.03 -4.99
CA ASN A 179 -33.60 12.60 -5.59
C ASN A 179 -33.35 13.84 -6.47
N LEU A 180 -32.12 14.38 -6.44
CA LEU A 180 -31.72 15.55 -7.22
C LEU A 180 -30.82 15.16 -8.38
N LEU A 181 -31.09 15.73 -9.54
CA LEU A 181 -30.23 15.66 -10.70
C LEU A 181 -30.04 17.04 -11.32
N VAL A 182 -28.79 17.40 -11.54
CA VAL A 182 -28.34 18.59 -12.27
C VAL A 182 -27.65 18.10 -13.54
N ALA A 183 -28.02 18.64 -14.69
CA ALA A 183 -27.37 18.28 -15.94
C ALA A 183 -27.25 19.41 -16.96
N SER A 184 -26.32 19.25 -17.90
CA SER A 184 -26.24 20.09 -19.10
C SER A 184 -27.26 19.65 -20.16
N THR A 185 -27.76 20.59 -20.96
CA THR A 185 -28.73 20.35 -22.04
C THR A 185 -28.40 21.17 -23.29
N ASP A 186 -28.66 20.58 -24.45
CA ASP A 186 -28.47 21.27 -25.74
C ASP A 186 -29.62 22.29 -25.92
N PRO A 187 -29.33 23.58 -26.11
CA PRO A 187 -30.37 24.59 -26.38
C PRO A 187 -31.20 24.29 -27.64
N ASN A 188 -30.66 23.51 -28.59
CA ASN A 188 -31.33 23.16 -29.83
C ASN A 188 -32.25 21.94 -29.70
N ILE A 189 -32.08 21.12 -28.66
CA ILE A 189 -32.90 19.93 -28.40
C ILE A 189 -33.42 19.98 -26.95
N PRO A 190 -34.44 20.81 -26.69
CA PRO A 190 -34.99 21.01 -25.36
C PRO A 190 -35.33 19.69 -24.64
N GLY A 191 -34.69 19.44 -23.50
CA GLY A 191 -35.01 18.35 -22.58
C GLY A 191 -34.26 17.05 -22.87
N VAL A 192 -33.33 17.08 -23.82
CA VAL A 192 -32.37 16.01 -24.06
C VAL A 192 -31.04 16.40 -23.44
N GLN A 193 -30.49 15.53 -22.60
CA GLN A 193 -29.14 15.71 -22.07
C GLN A 193 -28.14 15.83 -23.22
N SER A 194 -27.25 16.81 -23.12
CA SER A 194 -26.26 17.02 -24.15
C SER A 194 -25.01 16.22 -23.87
N ILE A 195 -24.65 15.34 -24.81
CA ILE A 195 -23.40 14.59 -24.79
C ILE A 195 -22.45 15.27 -25.75
N GLN A 196 -22.03 16.49 -25.38
CA GLN A 196 -21.01 17.14 -26.17
C GLN A 196 -19.66 16.51 -25.84
N GLY A 197 -18.92 16.17 -26.91
CA GLY A 197 -17.62 15.51 -26.80
C GLY A 197 -16.50 16.41 -26.28
N ASN A 198 -16.63 17.73 -26.36
CA ASN A 198 -15.62 18.68 -25.88
C ASN A 198 -16.05 19.34 -24.57
N GLU A 199 -15.07 19.59 -23.69
CA GLU A 199 -15.25 20.34 -22.43
C GLU A 199 -15.88 21.72 -22.65
N SER A 200 -15.45 22.45 -23.70
CA SER A 200 -15.91 23.81 -24.02
C SER A 200 -17.39 23.93 -24.36
N ASP A 201 -18.05 22.80 -24.60
CA ASP A 201 -19.40 22.74 -25.12
C ASP A 201 -20.42 22.40 -24.01
N ARG A 202 -19.97 22.13 -22.78
CA ARG A 202 -20.81 21.76 -21.63
C ARG A 202 -21.07 22.97 -20.73
N TYR A 203 -22.05 22.87 -19.84
CA TYR A 203 -22.20 23.84 -18.76
C TYR A 203 -21.01 23.74 -17.80
N GLU A 204 -20.42 24.89 -17.48
CA GLU A 204 -19.23 24.99 -16.63
C GLU A 204 -19.57 25.58 -15.26
N MET A 205 -19.06 24.96 -14.18
CA MET A 205 -19.18 25.49 -12.82
C MET A 205 -17.83 25.94 -12.31
N GLU A 206 -17.65 27.26 -12.13
CA GLU A 206 -16.43 27.87 -11.62
C GLU A 206 -16.64 28.52 -10.24
N ALA A 207 -15.60 28.45 -9.40
CA ALA A 207 -15.68 28.90 -8.01
C ALA A 207 -14.53 29.84 -7.58
N PRO A 208 -14.23 30.94 -8.31
CA PRO A 208 -13.11 31.82 -8.00
C PRO A 208 -13.24 32.49 -6.61
N GLY A 209 -12.71 31.82 -5.59
CA GLY A 209 -12.81 32.19 -4.18
C GLY A 209 -14.14 31.86 -3.50
N GLY A 210 -15.13 31.29 -4.21
CA GLY A 210 -16.47 30.98 -3.71
C GLY A 210 -16.57 29.62 -3.00
N THR A 211 -17.75 29.29 -2.48
CA THR A 211 -18.05 27.97 -1.89
C THR A 211 -19.03 27.19 -2.75
N PHE A 212 -18.76 25.89 -2.93
CA PHE A 212 -19.65 24.92 -3.57
C PHE A 212 -19.94 23.78 -2.57
N ASP A 213 -21.20 23.54 -2.26
CA ASP A 213 -21.64 22.52 -1.28
C ASP A 213 -22.64 21.54 -1.91
N PHE A 214 -22.20 20.30 -2.07
CA PHE A 214 -22.97 19.23 -2.71
C PHE A 214 -23.36 18.15 -1.69
N PHE A 215 -24.67 17.88 -1.59
CA PHE A 215 -25.21 16.84 -0.71
C PHE A 215 -26.40 16.12 -1.36
N ASN A 216 -26.33 14.78 -1.50
CA ASN A 216 -27.38 13.93 -2.08
C ASN A 216 -27.82 14.41 -3.48
N VAL A 217 -26.89 14.43 -4.44
CA VAL A 217 -27.16 14.94 -5.80
C VAL A 217 -26.40 14.16 -6.88
N TYR A 218 -27.01 14.02 -8.05
CA TYR A 218 -26.31 13.67 -9.28
C TYR A 218 -25.98 14.93 -10.11
N ILE A 219 -24.73 15.07 -10.51
CA ILE A 219 -24.25 16.07 -11.46
C ILE A 219 -23.85 15.32 -12.72
N SER A 220 -24.55 15.55 -13.82
CA SER A 220 -24.45 14.74 -15.02
C SER A 220 -24.13 15.63 -16.23
N TYR A 221 -23.12 15.28 -17.01
CA TYR A 221 -22.70 16.03 -18.21
C TYR A 221 -22.32 17.50 -17.96
N THR A 222 -21.96 17.85 -16.73
CA THR A 222 -21.51 19.20 -16.34
C THR A 222 -20.00 19.18 -16.14
N TYR A 223 -19.30 20.20 -16.64
CA TYR A 223 -17.87 20.36 -16.37
C TYR A 223 -17.69 21.10 -15.05
N LEU A 224 -17.08 20.43 -14.07
CA LEU A 224 -16.80 21.03 -12.76
C LEU A 224 -15.38 21.61 -12.77
N ASP A 225 -15.24 22.90 -13.06
CA ASP A 225 -13.96 23.61 -13.05
C ASP A 225 -13.76 24.46 -11.79
N LEU A 226 -13.53 23.77 -10.68
CA LEU A 226 -13.52 24.34 -9.34
C LEU A 226 -12.12 24.85 -8.98
N LEU A 227 -11.73 25.94 -9.65
CA LEU A 227 -10.45 26.64 -9.46
C LEU A 227 -10.52 27.65 -8.32
N PHE A 228 -9.62 27.51 -7.35
CA PHE A 228 -9.40 28.40 -6.22
C PHE A 228 -10.63 28.62 -5.33
N SER A 229 -11.47 27.59 -5.17
CA SER A 229 -12.62 27.61 -4.25
C SER A 229 -12.17 27.87 -2.82
N TYR A 230 -12.96 28.62 -2.05
CA TYR A 230 -12.74 28.75 -0.62
C TYR A 230 -13.01 27.43 0.10
N ALA A 231 -14.13 26.79 -0.19
CA ALA A 231 -14.53 25.51 0.38
C ALA A 231 -15.28 24.66 -0.65
N LEU A 232 -15.11 23.34 -0.56
CA LEU A 232 -15.73 22.38 -1.46
C LEU A 232 -16.14 21.08 -0.73
N PRO A 233 -17.14 21.11 0.18
CA PRO A 233 -17.71 19.88 0.70
C PRO A 233 -18.48 19.12 -0.41
N ILE A 234 -18.07 17.88 -0.68
CA ILE A 234 -18.79 16.97 -1.59
C ILE A 234 -19.13 15.69 -0.83
N ASN A 235 -20.42 15.49 -0.57
CA ASN A 235 -20.92 14.36 0.21
C ASN A 235 -22.09 13.71 -0.51
N ASP A 236 -22.16 12.38 -0.52
CA ASP A 236 -23.26 11.60 -1.11
C ASP A 236 -23.61 12.14 -2.51
N THR A 237 -22.62 12.19 -3.40
CA THR A 237 -22.72 12.89 -4.69
C THR A 237 -22.23 12.01 -5.82
N GLY A 238 -23.02 11.92 -6.89
CA GLY A 238 -22.63 11.23 -8.11
C GLY A 238 -22.29 12.23 -9.20
N ILE A 239 -21.09 12.13 -9.77
CA ILE A 239 -20.63 12.99 -10.86
C ILE A 239 -20.44 12.13 -12.10
N ILE A 240 -21.07 12.51 -13.20
CA ILE A 240 -20.83 11.94 -14.53
C ILE A 240 -20.26 13.05 -15.41
N GLY A 241 -19.05 12.87 -15.89
CA GLY A 241 -18.29 13.89 -16.59
C GLY A 241 -16.94 14.16 -15.92
N GLU A 242 -16.35 15.29 -16.26
CA GLU A 242 -15.00 15.65 -15.81
C GLU A 242 -15.07 16.68 -14.67
N ALA A 243 -14.21 16.48 -13.67
CA ALA A 243 -14.03 17.42 -12.57
C ALA A 243 -12.56 17.84 -12.41
N ARG A 244 -12.29 19.13 -12.54
CA ARG A 244 -11.01 19.75 -12.21
C ARG A 244 -11.14 20.55 -10.93
N ILE A 245 -10.42 20.14 -9.89
CA ILE A 245 -10.42 20.76 -8.57
C ILE A 245 -9.01 21.26 -8.29
N THR A 246 -8.82 22.57 -8.17
CA THR A 246 -7.48 23.15 -8.00
C THR A 246 -7.46 24.22 -6.93
N GLY A 247 -6.51 24.16 -6.01
CA GLY A 247 -6.21 25.25 -5.08
C GLY A 247 -7.34 25.57 -4.08
N VAL A 248 -8.07 24.56 -3.60
CA VAL A 248 -9.10 24.76 -2.58
C VAL A 248 -8.46 25.22 -1.27
N ILE A 249 -8.96 26.33 -0.69
CA ILE A 249 -8.35 26.98 0.49
C ILE A 249 -8.56 26.15 1.75
N LEU A 250 -9.78 25.70 2.00
CA LEU A 250 -10.07 24.79 3.11
C LEU A 250 -9.76 23.34 2.73
N PRO A 251 -9.47 22.47 3.71
CA PRO A 251 -9.25 21.06 3.43
C PRO A 251 -10.43 20.44 2.69
N LEU A 252 -10.12 19.70 1.63
CA LEU A 252 -11.07 19.01 0.77
C LEU A 252 -11.42 17.65 1.38
N SER A 253 -12.71 17.38 1.52
CA SER A 253 -13.21 16.08 1.99
C SER A 253 -14.23 15.51 1.02
N PHE A 254 -14.11 14.22 0.74
CA PHE A 254 -15.10 13.47 0.00
C PHE A 254 -15.71 12.40 0.90
N ASN A 255 -17.02 12.25 0.84
CA ASN A 255 -17.73 11.16 1.50
C ASN A 255 -18.76 10.59 0.55
N LYS A 256 -18.62 9.30 0.18
CA LYS A 256 -19.51 8.60 -0.75
C LYS A 256 -19.71 9.37 -2.06
N VAL A 257 -18.60 9.67 -2.70
CA VAL A 257 -18.59 10.36 -4.00
C VAL A 257 -18.29 9.34 -5.09
N VAL A 258 -19.04 9.39 -6.19
CA VAL A 258 -18.78 8.52 -7.35
C VAL A 258 -18.53 9.38 -8.57
N PHE A 259 -17.31 9.30 -9.10
CA PHE A 259 -16.93 9.88 -10.37
C PHE A 259 -17.07 8.83 -11.47
N ALA A 260 -17.80 9.17 -12.52
CA ALA A 260 -18.07 8.33 -13.67
C ALA A 260 -17.65 9.07 -14.96
N GLY A 261 -16.57 8.60 -15.58
CA GLY A 261 -16.03 9.09 -16.85
C GLY A 261 -16.87 8.66 -18.05
N LEU A 262 -17.01 9.58 -19.01
CA LEU A 262 -17.60 9.32 -20.33
C LEU A 262 -16.58 9.70 -21.42
N GLY A 263 -16.49 8.91 -22.49
CA GLY A 263 -15.76 9.32 -23.69
C GLY A 263 -14.25 9.03 -23.72
N SER A 264 -13.64 9.50 -24.81
CA SER A 264 -12.19 9.52 -25.07
C SER A 264 -11.40 10.57 -24.26
N LEU A 265 -11.94 11.05 -23.14
CA LEU A 265 -11.29 12.08 -22.31
C LEU A 265 -10.09 11.51 -21.55
N VAL A 266 -9.11 12.37 -21.26
CA VAL A 266 -7.81 11.94 -20.72
C VAL A 266 -7.88 11.64 -19.21
N GLU A 267 -8.71 12.38 -18.46
CA GLU A 267 -8.84 12.29 -16.99
C GLU A 267 -10.30 12.49 -16.54
N ASP A 268 -10.83 11.66 -15.63
CA ASP A 268 -12.19 11.83 -15.09
C ASP A 268 -12.21 12.85 -13.93
N ILE A 269 -11.15 12.84 -13.13
CA ILE A 269 -10.93 13.81 -12.05
C ILE A 269 -9.46 14.24 -12.01
N GLN A 270 -9.26 15.54 -11.85
CA GLN A 270 -7.96 16.13 -11.57
C GLN A 270 -8.03 16.94 -10.28
N ILE A 271 -7.20 16.58 -9.29
CA ILE A 271 -7.07 17.34 -8.04
C ILE A 271 -5.64 17.87 -7.97
N SER A 272 -5.48 19.19 -7.95
CA SER A 272 -4.15 19.79 -7.91
C SER A 272 -4.01 20.87 -6.85
N THR A 273 -2.87 20.91 -6.16
CA THR A 273 -2.54 21.96 -5.17
C THR A 273 -3.58 22.13 -4.04
N CYS A 274 -4.26 21.06 -3.66
CA CYS A 274 -5.25 21.03 -2.58
C CYS A 274 -4.68 20.34 -1.33
N VAL A 275 -5.12 20.75 -0.14
CA VAL A 275 -4.99 19.94 1.07
C VAL A 275 -6.20 19.02 1.12
N LEU A 276 -5.99 17.71 1.05
CA LEU A 276 -7.04 16.73 1.25
C LEU A 276 -7.07 16.40 2.75
N ASP A 277 -8.26 16.23 3.33
CA ASP A 277 -8.40 15.81 4.73
C ASP A 277 -8.76 14.33 4.78
N TRP A 278 -9.93 13.99 4.26
CA TRP A 278 -10.52 12.66 4.32
C TRP A 278 -11.27 12.32 3.03
N VAL A 279 -11.07 11.11 2.53
CA VAL A 279 -11.73 10.55 1.35
C VAL A 279 -12.37 9.22 1.73
N ASP A 280 -13.69 9.22 1.97
CA ASP A 280 -14.46 8.01 2.32
C ASP A 280 -15.27 7.51 1.13
N CYS A 281 -15.28 6.20 0.90
CA CYS A 281 -16.24 5.55 0.00
C CYS A 281 -16.26 6.17 -1.41
N VAL A 282 -15.10 6.55 -1.96
CA VAL A 282 -15.01 7.22 -3.27
C VAL A 282 -14.70 6.26 -4.39
N LYS A 283 -15.60 6.18 -5.38
CA LYS A 283 -15.39 5.38 -6.61
C LYS A 283 -15.00 6.27 -7.79
N PHE A 284 -14.06 5.78 -8.60
CA PHE A 284 -13.63 6.43 -9.85
C PHE A 284 -13.77 5.43 -10.99
N GLY A 285 -14.81 5.49 -11.81
CA GLY A 285 -15.00 4.57 -12.93
C GLY A 285 -14.92 5.30 -14.27
N LYS A 286 -14.20 4.74 -15.24
CA LYS A 286 -14.31 5.14 -16.65
C LYS A 286 -15.07 4.08 -17.42
N PHE A 287 -16.00 4.49 -18.29
CA PHE A 287 -16.93 3.54 -18.94
C PHE A 287 -16.69 3.37 -20.45
N GLU A 288 -15.48 3.64 -20.95
CA GLU A 288 -15.13 3.44 -22.37
C GLU A 288 -13.72 2.85 -22.58
N LEU A 289 -13.61 1.92 -23.54
CA LEU A 289 -12.36 1.31 -24.01
C LEU A 289 -11.53 2.30 -24.86
N SER A 290 -10.83 3.25 -24.24
CA SER A 290 -9.92 4.16 -24.94
C SER A 290 -8.45 3.90 -24.60
N LEU A 291 -7.57 3.91 -25.60
CA LEU A 291 -6.19 3.41 -25.47
C LEU A 291 -5.21 4.34 -24.68
N GLN A 292 -5.62 5.46 -24.05
CA GLN A 292 -4.68 6.42 -23.43
C GLN A 292 -5.26 7.27 -22.26
N SER A 293 -5.97 6.69 -21.29
CA SER A 293 -6.55 7.48 -20.17
C SER A 293 -6.03 7.11 -18.78
N THR A 294 -6.16 8.05 -17.84
CA THR A 294 -5.87 7.91 -16.40
C THR A 294 -7.13 8.32 -15.63
N SER A 295 -7.73 7.46 -14.79
CA SER A 295 -9.01 7.78 -14.12
C SER A 295 -8.91 8.83 -13.02
N GLY A 296 -7.71 9.13 -12.51
CA GLY A 296 -7.51 10.25 -11.59
C GLY A 296 -6.07 10.72 -11.48
N VAL A 297 -5.87 12.04 -11.46
CA VAL A 297 -4.57 12.68 -11.21
C VAL A 297 -4.64 13.56 -9.97
N ILE A 298 -3.85 13.20 -8.95
CA ILE A 298 -3.69 13.97 -7.72
C ILE A 298 -2.26 14.53 -7.72
N THR A 299 -2.13 15.86 -7.74
CA THR A 299 -0.83 16.56 -7.79
C THR A 299 -0.65 17.52 -6.62
N GLY A 300 0.45 17.38 -5.87
CA GLY A 300 0.81 18.32 -4.80
C GLY A 300 -0.06 18.23 -3.55
N GLY A 301 -0.74 17.09 -3.33
CA GLY A 301 -1.57 16.86 -2.15
C GLY A 301 -0.73 16.56 -0.90
N ARG A 302 -1.18 17.07 0.26
CA ARG A 302 -0.60 16.77 1.58
C ARG A 302 -1.73 16.28 2.48
N TYR A 303 -1.55 15.08 3.06
CA TYR A 303 -2.57 14.32 3.81
C TYR A 303 -3.70 13.80 2.90
N VAL A 304 -3.86 12.49 2.81
CA VAL A 304 -5.03 11.82 2.23
C VAL A 304 -5.24 10.57 3.06
N VAL A 305 -6.40 10.38 3.64
CA VAL A 305 -6.80 9.04 4.10
C VAL A 305 -7.91 8.59 3.16
N VAL A 306 -7.63 7.60 2.34
CA VAL A 306 -8.65 6.95 1.51
C VAL A 306 -9.13 5.71 2.26
N ASP A 307 -10.30 5.82 2.90
CA ASP A 307 -10.96 4.70 3.58
C ASP A 307 -12.10 4.22 2.67
N ARG A 308 -11.96 2.98 2.20
CA ARG A 308 -12.96 2.19 1.45
C ARG A 308 -13.20 2.62 0.00
N LEU A 309 -12.75 1.73 -0.89
CA LEU A 309 -13.30 1.42 -2.22
C LEU A 309 -12.98 2.36 -3.40
N ILE A 310 -11.78 2.26 -3.97
CA ILE A 310 -11.41 2.85 -5.26
C ILE A 310 -11.67 1.89 -6.44
N GLN A 311 -12.93 1.64 -6.79
CA GLN A 311 -13.22 0.76 -7.93
C GLN A 311 -12.98 1.48 -9.27
N VAL A 312 -11.97 1.06 -10.05
CA VAL A 312 -11.59 1.67 -11.33
C VAL A 312 -11.72 0.71 -12.51
N TRP A 313 -11.99 1.25 -13.69
CA TRP A 313 -12.34 0.51 -14.89
C TRP A 313 -11.55 1.09 -16.08
N ASP A 314 -10.26 0.76 -16.24
CA ASP A 314 -9.51 1.14 -17.45
C ASP A 314 -8.25 0.31 -17.71
N VAL A 315 -7.73 0.46 -18.93
CA VAL A 315 -6.66 -0.28 -19.62
C VAL A 315 -5.27 0.40 -19.53
N HIS A 316 -5.11 1.42 -18.67
CA HIS A 316 -3.82 2.08 -18.34
C HIS A 316 -3.88 2.70 -16.92
N TYR A 317 -2.70 3.04 -16.33
CA TYR A 317 -2.52 3.49 -14.92
C TYR A 317 -3.75 4.15 -14.27
N VAL A 318 -4.20 3.58 -13.15
CA VAL A 318 -5.53 3.88 -12.60
C VAL A 318 -5.57 5.19 -11.80
N ILE A 319 -4.59 5.42 -10.91
CA ILE A 319 -4.47 6.69 -10.18
C ILE A 319 -3.03 7.14 -10.13
N ARG A 320 -2.81 8.41 -10.49
CA ARG A 320 -1.51 9.07 -10.42
C ARG A 320 -1.44 9.99 -9.20
N PHE A 321 -0.53 9.69 -8.30
CA PHE A 321 -0.11 10.58 -7.20
C PHE A 321 1.25 11.19 -7.53
N GLN A 322 1.25 12.46 -7.87
CA GLN A 322 2.46 13.19 -8.22
C GLN A 322 2.78 14.28 -7.19
N PHE A 323 4.01 14.34 -6.70
CA PHE A 323 4.42 15.31 -5.67
C PHE A 323 3.55 15.26 -4.40
N CYS A 324 3.02 14.09 -4.06
CA CYS A 324 2.13 13.91 -2.91
C CYS A 324 2.91 13.45 -1.68
N GLN A 325 2.46 13.86 -0.49
CA GLN A 325 3.15 13.50 0.76
C GLN A 325 2.22 13.16 1.93
N ASN A 326 2.67 12.27 2.82
CA ASN A 326 2.05 11.96 4.11
C ASN A 326 0.61 11.44 3.99
N PHE A 327 0.39 10.36 3.25
CA PHE A 327 -0.97 9.85 3.04
C PHE A 327 -1.08 8.34 3.14
N THR A 328 -2.29 7.87 3.43
CA THR A 328 -2.63 6.46 3.59
C THR A 328 -3.79 6.07 2.68
N ILE A 329 -3.62 4.98 1.95
CA ILE A 329 -4.71 4.27 1.27
C ILE A 329 -4.94 3.00 2.08
N ASP A 330 -6.17 2.77 2.54
CA ASP A 330 -6.51 1.56 3.27
C ASP A 330 -7.78 0.91 2.72
N SER A 331 -7.85 -0.42 2.86
CA SER A 331 -9.07 -1.20 2.63
C SER A 331 -9.73 -0.92 1.26
N SER A 332 -8.92 -0.86 0.21
CA SER A 332 -9.35 -0.45 -1.13
C SER A 332 -9.34 -1.62 -2.13
N TYR A 333 -10.33 -1.65 -3.02
CA TYR A 333 -10.40 -2.58 -4.14
C TYR A 333 -9.94 -1.86 -5.39
N ILE A 334 -9.07 -2.44 -6.19
CA ILE A 334 -8.53 -1.86 -7.41
C ILE A 334 -8.70 -2.88 -8.51
N LEU A 335 -9.36 -2.47 -9.59
CA LEU A 335 -9.58 -3.29 -10.77
C LEU A 335 -8.90 -2.60 -11.95
N GLY A 336 -8.28 -3.37 -12.84
CA GLY A 336 -7.41 -2.84 -13.87
C GLY A 336 -6.00 -2.57 -13.35
N HIS A 337 -5.36 -1.56 -13.91
CA HIS A 337 -4.02 -1.14 -13.49
C HIS A 337 -4.04 -0.59 -12.06
N GLY A 338 -2.88 -0.42 -11.41
CA GLY A 338 -2.85 0.12 -10.05
C GLY A 338 -2.35 1.56 -9.97
N PHE A 339 -1.53 1.84 -8.96
CA PHE A 339 -1.08 3.18 -8.61
C PHE A 339 0.18 3.60 -9.37
N TYR A 340 0.26 4.89 -9.71
CA TYR A 340 1.51 5.57 -10.05
C TYR A 340 1.87 6.56 -8.94
N LEU A 341 3.09 6.44 -8.40
CA LEU A 341 3.66 7.34 -7.39
C LEU A 341 4.89 8.02 -7.99
N GLY A 342 4.77 9.31 -8.32
CA GLY A 342 5.85 10.09 -8.94
C GLY A 342 6.32 11.24 -8.06
N SER A 343 7.60 11.25 -7.68
CA SER A 343 8.18 12.29 -6.82
C SER A 343 7.41 12.49 -5.51
N SER A 344 6.91 11.41 -4.93
CA SER A 344 6.03 11.43 -3.75
C SER A 344 6.74 10.83 -2.54
N SER A 345 6.29 11.14 -1.31
CA SER A 345 6.90 10.54 -0.12
C SER A 345 5.95 10.26 1.05
N ASP A 346 6.35 9.36 1.94
CA ASP A 346 5.63 9.06 3.19
C ASP A 346 4.20 8.57 2.88
N ILE A 347 4.12 7.50 2.07
CA ILE A 347 2.87 6.92 1.58
C ILE A 347 2.72 5.50 2.12
N TYR A 348 1.54 5.21 2.68
CA TYR A 348 1.21 3.91 3.25
C TYR A 348 0.01 3.32 2.51
N ILE A 349 0.16 2.15 1.90
CA ILE A 349 -0.89 1.47 1.13
C ILE A 349 -1.18 0.14 1.82
N ASN A 350 -2.36 -0.01 2.39
CA ASN A 350 -2.70 -1.14 3.26
C ASN A 350 -4.00 -1.83 2.83
N ASN A 351 -4.09 -3.14 3.06
CA ASN A 351 -5.31 -3.94 2.89
C ASN A 351 -5.95 -3.78 1.50
N ILE A 352 -5.13 -3.90 0.45
CA ILE A 352 -5.58 -3.74 -0.92
C ILE A 352 -6.05 -5.06 -1.51
N PHE A 353 -7.18 -5.02 -2.21
CA PHE A 353 -7.65 -6.10 -3.07
C PHE A 353 -7.45 -5.70 -4.53
N PHE A 354 -6.62 -6.43 -5.26
CA PHE A 354 -6.22 -6.10 -6.63
C PHE A 354 -6.67 -7.13 -7.66
N SER A 355 -7.03 -6.69 -8.86
CA SER A 355 -7.26 -7.51 -10.04
C SER A 355 -6.90 -6.74 -11.31
N ASP A 356 -6.01 -7.26 -12.15
CA ASP A 356 -5.59 -6.55 -13.38
C ASP A 356 -6.61 -6.65 -14.52
N SER A 357 -7.37 -7.74 -14.63
CA SER A 357 -8.44 -7.85 -15.63
C SER A 357 -9.60 -8.69 -15.15
N VAL A 358 -10.79 -8.33 -15.65
CA VAL A 358 -12.03 -9.04 -15.36
C VAL A 358 -12.21 -10.18 -16.38
N ASN A 359 -12.65 -11.34 -15.89
CA ASN A 359 -13.15 -12.47 -16.71
C ASN A 359 -12.10 -13.29 -17.51
N GLY A 360 -10.81 -13.25 -17.13
CA GLY A 360 -9.76 -14.04 -17.77
C GLY A 360 -9.51 -13.72 -19.25
N VAL A 361 -10.13 -12.65 -19.76
CA VAL A 361 -9.91 -12.15 -21.11
C VAL A 361 -8.63 -11.33 -21.10
N TYR A 362 -7.58 -11.92 -21.66
CA TYR A 362 -6.26 -11.32 -21.74
C TYR A 362 -6.31 -10.01 -22.55
N ILE A 363 -5.95 -8.89 -21.91
CA ILE A 363 -5.72 -7.62 -22.60
C ILE A 363 -4.40 -7.76 -23.38
N SER A 364 -4.50 -7.78 -24.72
CA SER A 364 -3.46 -8.25 -25.65
C SER A 364 -2.04 -7.68 -25.46
N GLU A 365 -1.04 -8.45 -25.94
CA GLU A 365 0.42 -8.38 -25.73
C GLU A 365 1.15 -7.06 -26.12
N SER A 366 0.46 -5.99 -26.50
CA SER A 366 1.09 -4.79 -27.08
C SER A 366 1.43 -3.66 -26.10
N GLN A 367 1.02 -3.74 -24.83
CA GLN A 367 1.26 -2.65 -23.87
C GLN A 367 2.64 -2.75 -23.21
N THR A 368 3.62 -2.15 -23.87
CA THR A 368 5.04 -2.22 -23.51
C THR A 368 5.44 -1.45 -22.25
N ARG A 369 4.54 -0.73 -21.54
CA ARG A 369 4.94 0.16 -20.43
C ARG A 369 3.93 0.43 -19.30
N GLY A 370 2.81 -0.29 -19.15
CA GLY A 370 1.68 0.21 -18.31
C GLY A 370 1.14 -0.64 -17.15
N GLY A 371 1.31 -1.97 -17.17
CA GLY A 371 0.53 -2.94 -16.36
C GLY A 371 0.94 -3.23 -14.93
N SER A 372 1.39 -2.25 -14.13
CA SER A 372 1.78 -2.54 -12.74
C SER A 372 0.65 -2.23 -11.75
N PHE A 373 0.48 -3.07 -10.73
CA PHE A 373 -0.30 -2.69 -9.53
C PHE A 373 0.35 -1.47 -8.86
N LEU A 374 1.68 -1.38 -8.90
CA LEU A 374 2.38 -0.24 -8.33
C LEU A 374 3.54 0.18 -9.20
N TYR A 375 3.51 1.42 -9.66
CA TYR A 375 4.60 2.09 -10.34
C TYR A 375 5.15 3.21 -9.46
N ILE A 376 6.44 3.18 -9.16
CA ILE A 376 7.10 4.16 -8.30
C ILE A 376 8.25 4.82 -9.05
N GLU A 377 8.28 6.14 -9.06
CA GLU A 377 9.34 6.91 -9.68
C GLU A 377 9.78 8.06 -8.76
N SER A 378 11.09 8.15 -8.52
CA SER A 378 11.73 9.28 -7.80
C SER A 378 11.09 9.58 -6.44
N SER A 379 10.59 8.56 -5.74
CA SER A 379 9.80 8.68 -4.51
C SER A 379 10.56 8.17 -3.28
N ALA A 380 10.04 8.41 -2.07
CA ALA A 380 10.68 7.98 -0.82
C ALA A 380 9.68 7.52 0.26
N ASN A 381 10.07 6.63 1.18
CA ASN A 381 9.26 6.21 2.33
C ASN A 381 7.86 5.71 1.91
N ILE A 382 7.83 4.68 1.05
CA ILE A 382 6.61 4.05 0.57
C ILE A 382 6.48 2.67 1.23
N SER A 383 5.39 2.43 1.95
CA SER A 383 5.09 1.12 2.55
C SER A 383 3.82 0.55 1.95
N VAL A 384 3.84 -0.72 1.58
CA VAL A 384 2.70 -1.44 1.01
C VAL A 384 2.49 -2.75 1.74
N SER A 385 1.37 -2.87 2.44
CA SER A 385 1.06 -4.04 3.27
C SER A 385 -0.27 -4.71 2.92
N ASN A 386 -0.33 -6.02 3.20
CA ASN A 386 -1.56 -6.82 3.11
C ASN A 386 -2.22 -6.81 1.71
N LEU A 387 -1.44 -6.91 0.64
CA LEU A 387 -1.97 -7.07 -0.72
C LEU A 387 -2.64 -8.43 -0.88
N ARG A 388 -3.85 -8.43 -1.44
CA ARG A 388 -4.63 -9.61 -1.79
C ARG A 388 -5.05 -9.51 -3.24
N VAL A 389 -5.12 -10.67 -3.89
CA VAL A 389 -5.56 -10.76 -5.28
C VAL A 389 -6.97 -11.31 -5.31
N LEU A 390 -7.85 -10.69 -6.09
CA LEU A 390 -9.23 -11.14 -6.19
C LEU A 390 -9.30 -12.49 -6.93
N PRO A 391 -10.25 -13.37 -6.58
CA PRO A 391 -10.46 -14.62 -7.30
C PRO A 391 -10.61 -14.36 -8.80
N TYR A 392 -10.02 -15.20 -9.65
CA TYR A 392 -10.06 -15.10 -11.12
C TYR A 392 -9.35 -13.88 -11.75
N SER A 393 -8.52 -13.18 -10.98
CA SER A 393 -7.63 -12.16 -11.54
C SER A 393 -6.60 -12.82 -12.46
N THR A 394 -6.51 -12.36 -13.70
CA THR A 394 -5.35 -12.65 -14.55
C THR A 394 -4.43 -11.43 -14.56
N PHE A 395 -3.15 -11.65 -14.36
CA PHE A 395 -2.13 -10.62 -14.54
C PHE A 395 -1.68 -10.59 -15.99
N GLY A 396 -1.64 -9.40 -16.58
CA GLY A 396 -1.05 -9.16 -17.89
C GLY A 396 0.46 -9.44 -17.89
N ARG A 397 1.10 -9.33 -19.06
CA ARG A 397 2.55 -9.55 -19.28
C ARG A 397 3.48 -8.51 -18.64
N VAL A 398 3.17 -8.04 -17.44
CA VAL A 398 3.84 -6.92 -16.78
C VAL A 398 4.24 -7.31 -15.35
N SER A 399 4.83 -6.37 -14.63
CA SER A 399 5.35 -6.54 -13.28
C SER A 399 4.31 -6.09 -12.26
N LEU A 400 4.09 -6.85 -11.19
CA LEU A 400 3.19 -6.43 -10.12
C LEU A 400 3.67 -5.11 -9.49
N VAL A 401 4.97 -5.02 -9.22
CA VAL A 401 5.63 -3.80 -8.75
C VAL A 401 6.71 -3.37 -9.73
N GLN A 402 6.74 -2.07 -10.00
CA GLN A 402 7.74 -1.41 -10.80
C GLN A 402 8.27 -0.20 -10.04
N ALA A 403 9.59 -0.11 -9.84
CA ALA A 403 10.18 1.02 -9.12
C ALA A 403 11.45 1.55 -9.79
N ILE A 404 11.68 2.86 -9.69
CA ILE A 404 12.85 3.58 -10.20
C ILE A 404 13.18 4.72 -9.25
N ARG A 405 14.46 4.87 -8.85
CA ARG A 405 14.93 5.97 -7.97
C ARG A 405 14.10 6.04 -6.69
N ILE A 406 14.18 5.01 -5.88
CA ILE A 406 13.37 4.84 -4.68
C ILE A 406 14.26 4.77 -3.43
N ARG A 407 13.83 5.41 -2.36
CA ARG A 407 14.39 5.27 -1.01
C ARG A 407 13.30 4.82 -0.04
N GLY A 408 13.57 3.91 0.89
CA GLY A 408 12.59 3.54 1.91
C GLY A 408 11.35 2.86 1.30
N LEU A 409 11.52 1.82 0.48
CA LEU A 409 10.40 1.01 -0.02
C LEU A 409 10.22 -0.21 0.87
N GLU A 410 9.05 -0.40 1.44
CA GLU A 410 8.67 -1.59 2.19
C GLU A 410 7.49 -2.30 1.51
N LEU A 411 7.67 -3.58 1.17
CA LEU A 411 6.59 -4.47 0.72
C LEU A 411 6.43 -5.57 1.77
N LYS A 412 5.23 -5.71 2.36
CA LYS A 412 5.04 -6.73 3.41
C LYS A 412 3.68 -7.43 3.46
N ASN A 413 3.68 -8.67 3.93
CA ASN A 413 2.48 -9.48 4.21
C ASN A 413 1.60 -9.72 2.98
N TRP A 414 2.20 -10.17 1.87
CA TRP A 414 1.48 -10.41 0.62
C TRP A 414 1.24 -11.90 0.44
N GLY A 415 -0.02 -12.31 0.41
CA GLY A 415 -0.36 -13.73 0.48
C GLY A 415 0.12 -14.38 1.79
N SER A 416 0.22 -15.70 1.79
CA SER A 416 0.81 -16.49 2.87
C SER A 416 1.49 -17.73 2.32
N PHE A 417 2.26 -18.45 3.13
CA PHE A 417 2.88 -19.70 2.69
C PHE A 417 1.85 -20.73 2.19
N SER A 418 0.71 -20.86 2.87
CA SER A 418 -0.37 -21.79 2.52
C SER A 418 -1.32 -21.28 1.43
N ALA A 419 -1.33 -19.97 1.18
CA ALA A 419 -2.16 -19.31 0.19
C ALA A 419 -1.38 -18.13 -0.44
N PRO A 420 -0.40 -18.42 -1.30
CA PRO A 420 0.37 -17.39 -2.00
C PRO A 420 -0.52 -16.61 -2.98
N LEU A 421 -0.04 -15.45 -3.42
CA LEU A 421 -0.63 -14.73 -4.55
C LEU A 421 -0.34 -15.52 -5.84
N ASP A 422 -1.39 -16.09 -6.44
CA ASP A 422 -1.28 -16.91 -7.65
C ASP A 422 -1.37 -16.05 -8.92
N PHE A 423 -0.30 -16.05 -9.72
CA PHE A 423 -0.22 -15.33 -10.99
C PHE A 423 -0.84 -16.14 -12.15
N LEU A 424 -1.39 -17.32 -11.86
CA LEU A 424 -1.94 -18.30 -12.80
C LEU A 424 -0.91 -18.70 -13.86
N SER A 425 -1.32 -19.31 -14.97
CA SER A 425 -0.40 -19.69 -16.05
C SER A 425 0.19 -18.51 -16.84
N GLN A 426 0.12 -17.28 -16.31
CA GLN A 426 0.41 -16.05 -17.06
C GLN A 426 1.82 -15.52 -16.77
N PRO A 427 2.49 -14.96 -17.78
CA PRO A 427 3.88 -14.51 -17.67
C PRO A 427 4.02 -13.11 -17.04
N ALA A 428 3.56 -12.94 -15.80
CA ALA A 428 3.74 -11.71 -15.02
C ALA A 428 4.98 -11.79 -14.11
N LYS A 429 5.68 -10.67 -13.93
CA LYS A 429 6.84 -10.54 -13.04
C LYS A 429 6.38 -10.11 -11.65
N PHE A 430 7.04 -10.56 -10.59
CA PHE A 430 6.77 -10.01 -9.27
C PHE A 430 7.23 -8.54 -9.15
N PHE A 431 8.49 -8.27 -9.54
CA PHE A 431 9.12 -6.99 -9.33
C PHE A 431 10.03 -6.63 -10.52
N GLU A 432 10.07 -5.37 -10.92
CA GLU A 432 10.90 -4.89 -12.02
C GLU A 432 11.46 -3.49 -11.81
N THR A 433 12.64 -3.26 -12.39
CA THR A 433 13.32 -1.97 -12.45
C THR A 433 13.51 -1.56 -13.92
N PRO A 434 12.64 -0.72 -14.51
CA PRO A 434 12.56 -0.60 -15.97
C PRO A 434 13.74 0.11 -16.65
N TYR A 435 14.71 0.69 -15.93
CA TYR A 435 15.81 1.45 -16.54
C TYR A 435 17.11 1.49 -15.72
N PHE A 436 18.24 1.55 -16.43
CA PHE A 436 19.62 1.32 -15.94
C PHE A 436 20.25 2.40 -15.02
N GLN A 437 19.48 3.32 -14.42
CA GLN A 437 20.05 4.44 -13.63
C GLN A 437 19.07 4.92 -12.54
N GLY A 438 19.35 4.62 -11.27
CA GLY A 438 18.55 5.16 -10.17
C GLY A 438 19.04 4.76 -8.78
N ILE A 439 18.66 5.55 -7.77
CA ILE A 439 18.96 5.27 -6.36
C ILE A 439 18.05 4.14 -5.87
N TRP A 440 18.61 3.20 -5.12
CA TRP A 440 17.91 2.10 -4.45
C TRP A 440 18.46 2.01 -3.03
N GLU A 441 17.74 2.57 -2.08
CA GLU A 441 18.22 2.68 -0.70
C GLU A 441 17.10 2.31 0.26
N ASP A 442 17.42 1.60 1.34
CA ASP A 442 16.46 1.23 2.39
C ASP A 442 15.25 0.47 1.80
N ILE A 443 15.51 -0.64 1.10
CA ILE A 443 14.48 -1.46 0.47
C ILE A 443 14.23 -2.69 1.34
N SER A 444 12.97 -2.96 1.66
CA SER A 444 12.55 -4.08 2.48
C SER A 444 11.43 -4.86 1.80
N ILE A 445 11.60 -6.18 1.65
CA ILE A 445 10.58 -7.10 1.15
C ILE A 445 10.43 -8.22 2.18
N LYS A 446 9.32 -8.24 2.90
CA LYS A 446 9.10 -9.10 4.07
C LYS A 446 7.81 -9.89 3.95
N GLU A 447 7.84 -11.21 4.11
CA GLU A 447 6.62 -12.05 4.08
C GLU A 447 5.79 -11.86 2.78
N VAL A 448 6.46 -11.98 1.63
CA VAL A 448 5.81 -11.88 0.32
C VAL A 448 5.82 -13.24 -0.36
N PHE A 449 4.63 -13.80 -0.55
CA PHE A 449 4.42 -15.15 -1.10
C PHE A 449 3.65 -15.06 -2.41
N CYS A 450 4.31 -15.41 -3.50
CA CYS A 450 3.78 -15.44 -4.86
C CYS A 450 4.06 -16.81 -5.49
N GLU A 451 3.20 -17.23 -6.41
CA GLU A 451 3.41 -18.43 -7.23
C GLU A 451 3.07 -18.20 -8.70
N ASN A 452 3.56 -19.10 -9.56
CA ASN A 452 3.37 -19.07 -11.01
C ASN A 452 3.83 -17.76 -11.69
N THR A 453 4.87 -17.12 -11.15
CA THR A 453 5.50 -15.96 -11.80
C THR A 453 6.33 -16.35 -13.03
N PHE A 454 6.65 -15.38 -13.89
CA PHE A 454 7.39 -15.64 -15.12
C PHE A 454 8.86 -16.07 -14.86
N LEU A 455 9.30 -17.20 -15.43
CA LEU A 455 10.56 -17.84 -15.05
C LEU A 455 11.84 -17.37 -15.80
N ASN A 456 11.74 -16.73 -16.98
CA ASN A 456 12.84 -16.75 -17.97
C ASN A 456 13.50 -15.41 -18.32
N LEU A 457 13.29 -14.35 -17.54
CA LEU A 457 14.06 -13.12 -17.68
C LEU A 457 14.52 -12.70 -16.30
N SER A 458 15.83 -12.71 -16.08
CA SER A 458 16.54 -12.05 -14.98
C SER A 458 15.77 -10.83 -14.44
N GLN A 459 15.01 -11.03 -13.37
CA GLN A 459 13.87 -10.17 -13.00
C GLN A 459 14.22 -9.12 -11.93
N PHE A 460 15.33 -9.34 -11.24
CA PHE A 460 16.14 -8.29 -10.62
C PHE A 460 17.40 -8.06 -11.49
N ALA A 461 17.25 -7.76 -12.78
CA ALA A 461 18.39 -7.36 -13.62
C ALA A 461 18.83 -5.93 -13.28
N LEU A 462 19.39 -5.75 -12.08
CA LEU A 462 19.99 -4.49 -11.69
C LEU A 462 21.40 -4.40 -12.28
N VAL A 463 21.50 -3.60 -13.34
CA VAL A 463 22.78 -2.99 -13.70
C VAL A 463 23.23 -2.16 -12.52
N VAL A 464 24.51 -2.32 -12.18
CA VAL A 464 25.26 -1.61 -11.14
C VAL A 464 24.86 -0.13 -11.13
N SER A 465 23.95 0.24 -10.22
CA SER A 465 23.72 1.63 -9.89
C SER A 465 24.73 2.01 -8.81
N PRO A 466 25.32 3.22 -8.83
CA PRO A 466 26.29 3.64 -7.82
C PRO A 466 25.73 3.69 -6.39
N VAL A 467 24.40 3.59 -6.20
CA VAL A 467 23.76 3.68 -4.88
C VAL A 467 22.67 2.59 -4.75
N GLN A 468 23.11 1.36 -4.51
CA GLN A 468 22.27 0.25 -4.02
C GLN A 468 22.74 -0.08 -2.61
N ASN A 469 21.92 0.21 -1.60
CA ASN A 469 22.33 0.14 -0.20
C ASN A 469 21.17 -0.23 0.71
N PHE A 470 21.43 -1.00 1.77
CA PHE A 470 20.43 -1.40 2.78
C PHE A 470 19.22 -2.09 2.15
N ILE A 471 19.44 -3.30 1.65
CA ILE A 471 18.38 -4.12 1.05
C ILE A 471 18.12 -5.33 1.95
N GLU A 472 16.90 -5.45 2.43
CA GLU A 472 16.46 -6.56 3.28
C GLU A 472 15.38 -7.36 2.56
N ILE A 473 15.63 -8.67 2.43
CA ILE A 473 14.66 -9.63 1.90
C ILE A 473 14.43 -10.68 2.98
N GLU A 474 13.18 -10.88 3.37
CA GLU A 474 12.78 -11.77 4.45
C GLU A 474 11.54 -12.55 4.03
N ASN A 475 11.58 -13.88 4.10
CA ASN A 475 10.44 -14.75 3.75
C ASN A 475 9.82 -14.46 2.37
N LEU A 476 10.66 -14.15 1.38
CA LEU A 476 10.22 -13.96 0.00
C LEU A 476 10.10 -15.30 -0.72
N ARG A 477 8.90 -15.63 -1.21
CA ARG A 477 8.62 -16.82 -2.01
C ARG A 477 8.08 -16.44 -3.37
N ILE A 478 8.80 -16.86 -4.43
CA ILE A 478 8.37 -16.63 -5.83
C ILE A 478 8.52 -17.92 -6.68
N GLY A 479 9.04 -19.00 -6.08
CA GLY A 479 9.31 -20.30 -6.71
C GLY A 479 10.80 -20.66 -6.70
N TYR A 480 11.13 -21.95 -6.73
CA TYR A 480 12.52 -22.42 -6.61
C TYR A 480 13.41 -22.09 -7.80
N ASP A 481 12.82 -21.97 -8.99
CA ASP A 481 13.54 -21.59 -10.21
C ASP A 481 13.86 -20.10 -10.27
N PHE A 482 13.36 -19.30 -9.32
CA PHE A 482 13.63 -17.87 -9.25
C PHE A 482 15.04 -17.61 -8.69
N GLU A 483 15.80 -16.79 -9.40
CA GLU A 483 17.09 -16.30 -8.95
C GLU A 483 16.91 -15.15 -7.94
N LEU A 484 17.36 -15.32 -6.68
CA LEU A 484 17.33 -14.28 -5.64
C LEU A 484 18.66 -13.51 -5.58
N PRO A 485 18.86 -12.41 -6.34
CA PRO A 485 20.18 -11.84 -6.51
C PRO A 485 20.68 -11.15 -5.27
N VAL A 486 21.99 -11.25 -5.11
CA VAL A 486 22.76 -10.42 -4.21
C VAL A 486 23.42 -9.34 -5.07
N PHE A 487 22.91 -8.11 -4.99
CA PHE A 487 23.25 -7.02 -5.91
C PHE A 487 23.48 -5.68 -5.22
N GLY A 488 23.07 -5.50 -3.96
CA GLY A 488 23.27 -4.26 -3.21
C GLY A 488 24.37 -4.34 -2.17
N ASN A 489 24.89 -3.18 -1.76
CA ASN A 489 25.68 -3.04 -0.54
C ASN A 489 24.77 -3.21 0.68
N ASN A 490 25.30 -3.76 1.76
CA ASN A 490 24.55 -4.00 3.01
C ASN A 490 23.23 -4.75 2.77
N GLN A 491 23.24 -5.72 1.85
CA GLN A 491 22.09 -6.57 1.59
C GLN A 491 22.07 -7.76 2.56
N ILE A 492 20.88 -8.18 2.96
CA ILE A 492 20.63 -9.39 3.75
C ILE A 492 19.43 -10.14 3.16
N ILE A 493 19.51 -11.46 3.08
CA ILE A 493 18.42 -12.34 2.65
C ILE A 493 18.20 -13.40 3.72
N LYS A 494 16.97 -13.50 4.23
CA LYS A 494 16.56 -14.43 5.28
C LYS A 494 15.36 -15.25 4.80
N GLY A 495 15.47 -16.58 4.79
CA GLY A 495 14.37 -17.48 4.46
C GLY A 495 13.77 -17.28 3.07
N GLY A 496 14.55 -16.83 2.09
CA GLY A 496 14.05 -16.65 0.73
C GLY A 496 13.88 -17.99 0.01
N GLN A 497 12.80 -18.18 -0.76
CA GLN A 497 12.64 -19.34 -1.62
C GLN A 497 13.07 -18.99 -3.05
N GLY A 498 14.10 -19.69 -3.53
CA GLY A 498 14.69 -19.47 -4.84
C GLY A 498 16.05 -20.12 -4.94
N LYS A 499 16.63 -20.05 -6.12
CA LYS A 499 18.02 -20.42 -6.37
C LYS A 499 18.91 -19.24 -6.05
N ALA A 500 20.02 -19.48 -5.34
CA ALA A 500 21.09 -18.48 -5.29
C ALA A 500 21.55 -18.21 -6.73
N VAL A 501 21.80 -16.95 -7.08
CA VAL A 501 22.06 -16.40 -8.44
C VAL A 501 23.34 -16.87 -9.09
N PHE A 502 23.81 -18.03 -8.69
CA PHE A 502 25.10 -18.51 -9.05
C PHE A 502 24.87 -19.84 -9.76
N ASP A 503 25.18 -19.85 -11.06
CA ASP A 503 25.02 -20.99 -11.96
C ASP A 503 25.21 -22.32 -11.22
N ASN A 504 24.14 -23.11 -11.15
CA ASN A 504 24.16 -24.46 -10.57
C ASN A 504 24.51 -24.50 -9.06
N GLY A 505 24.07 -23.52 -8.27
CA GLY A 505 24.40 -23.42 -6.83
C GLY A 505 25.84 -22.93 -6.60
N GLY A 506 26.42 -22.22 -7.58
CA GLY A 506 27.80 -21.75 -7.56
C GLY A 506 28.04 -20.57 -6.61
N ILE A 507 29.18 -19.92 -6.76
CA ILE A 507 29.51 -18.63 -6.11
C ILE A 507 29.86 -17.68 -7.26
N PRO A 508 29.37 -16.42 -7.26
CA PRO A 508 29.53 -15.53 -8.40
C PRO A 508 31.01 -15.32 -8.69
N THR A 509 31.40 -15.23 -9.97
CA THR A 509 32.82 -15.22 -10.32
C THR A 509 33.53 -13.91 -10.00
N ASN A 510 32.80 -12.80 -10.03
CA ASN A 510 33.19 -11.46 -9.56
C ASN A 510 31.92 -10.70 -9.14
N PHE A 511 32.00 -9.91 -8.06
CA PHE A 511 30.95 -9.00 -7.62
C PHE A 511 31.59 -7.82 -6.87
N GLU A 512 31.04 -6.62 -7.07
CA GLU A 512 31.59 -5.36 -6.53
C GLU A 512 30.68 -4.83 -5.42
N LEU A 513 30.62 -5.57 -4.30
CA LEU A 513 29.73 -5.27 -3.16
C LEU A 513 30.54 -5.10 -1.88
N ASN A 514 30.02 -4.25 -0.98
CA ASN A 514 30.52 -4.01 0.36
C ASN A 514 29.41 -4.23 1.40
N GLY A 515 29.76 -4.80 2.55
CA GLY A 515 28.86 -4.97 3.69
C GLY A 515 27.82 -6.08 3.57
N THR A 516 27.75 -6.73 2.41
CA THR A 516 26.84 -7.84 2.12
C THR A 516 27.55 -9.16 2.40
N HIS A 517 27.28 -9.75 3.56
CA HIS A 517 28.05 -10.89 4.07
C HIS A 517 27.25 -12.19 4.11
N PHE A 518 25.96 -12.13 4.41
CA PHE A 518 25.17 -13.31 4.78
C PHE A 518 23.90 -13.43 3.94
N TYR A 519 23.52 -14.67 3.63
CA TYR A 519 22.20 -15.02 3.13
C TYR A 519 21.78 -16.41 3.63
N ASP A 520 20.49 -16.70 3.61
CA ASP A 520 19.94 -18.05 3.67
C ASP A 520 18.68 -18.17 2.80
N ILE A 521 18.60 -19.27 2.06
CA ILE A 521 17.54 -19.52 1.08
C ILE A 521 17.17 -21.01 1.02
N PHE A 522 15.96 -21.29 0.57
CA PHE A 522 15.47 -22.63 0.24
C PHE A 522 15.49 -22.82 -1.28
N ASP A 523 16.27 -23.80 -1.76
CA ASP A 523 16.44 -24.08 -3.19
C ASP A 523 15.62 -25.29 -3.68
N SER A 524 15.01 -26.05 -2.76
CA SER A 524 13.98 -27.04 -3.05
C SER A 524 13.08 -27.28 -1.83
N ASP A 525 12.11 -28.18 -1.96
CA ASP A 525 11.27 -28.62 -0.85
C ASP A 525 12.06 -29.30 0.27
N THR A 526 13.30 -29.73 0.01
CA THR A 526 14.10 -30.55 0.94
C THR A 526 15.49 -29.99 1.26
N THR A 527 15.91 -28.94 0.55
CA THR A 527 17.26 -28.40 0.63
C THR A 527 17.26 -26.88 0.64
N GLY A 528 18.35 -26.31 1.13
CA GLY A 528 18.62 -24.88 1.00
C GLY A 528 20.10 -24.56 1.21
N ALA A 529 20.45 -23.29 1.04
CA ALA A 529 21.82 -22.80 1.14
C ALA A 529 21.92 -21.69 2.17
N ILE A 530 22.87 -21.82 3.09
CA ILE A 530 23.16 -20.84 4.14
C ILE A 530 24.56 -20.29 3.87
N GLY A 531 24.63 -19.10 3.27
CA GLY A 531 25.82 -18.63 2.61
C GLY A 531 26.53 -17.46 3.28
N ILE A 532 27.82 -17.36 2.93
CA ILE A 532 28.74 -16.28 3.26
C ILE A 532 29.38 -15.77 1.97
N LEU A 533 29.32 -14.46 1.75
CA LEU A 533 30.03 -13.75 0.69
C LEU A 533 31.19 -12.97 1.29
N PHE A 534 32.38 -13.11 0.71
CA PHE A 534 33.59 -12.47 1.25
C PHE A 534 33.73 -11.04 0.71
N THR A 535 32.80 -10.16 1.09
CA THR A 535 32.84 -8.72 0.77
C THR A 535 33.63 -7.92 1.81
N GLU A 536 34.09 -6.74 1.42
CA GLU A 536 34.71 -5.81 2.37
C GLU A 536 33.66 -5.21 3.32
N LYS A 537 34.06 -4.74 4.50
CA LYS A 537 33.17 -4.00 5.39
C LYS A 537 32.79 -2.65 4.77
N SER A 538 31.50 -2.34 4.79
CA SER A 538 30.99 -0.97 4.71
C SER A 538 30.97 -0.30 6.09
N ASP A 539 30.66 0.99 6.15
CA ASP A 539 30.45 1.75 7.40
C ASP A 539 29.17 1.35 8.18
N ALA A 540 28.33 0.45 7.65
CA ALA A 540 27.13 0.00 8.35
C ALA A 540 27.48 -0.87 9.57
N ALA A 541 26.75 -0.68 10.68
CA ALA A 541 27.01 -1.37 11.95
C ALA A 541 27.00 -2.91 11.81
N LEU A 542 26.00 -3.48 11.12
CA LEU A 542 25.91 -4.92 10.87
C LEU A 542 27.13 -5.46 10.13
N SER A 543 27.59 -4.72 9.12
CA SER A 543 28.80 -5.03 8.36
C SER A 543 30.07 -4.95 9.22
N GLN A 544 30.18 -3.94 10.09
CA GLN A 544 31.34 -3.77 10.97
C GLN A 544 31.51 -4.94 11.95
N SER A 545 30.41 -5.58 12.37
CA SER A 545 30.43 -6.75 13.25
C SER A 545 30.53 -8.11 12.52
N ALA A 546 30.41 -8.14 11.19
CA ALA A 546 30.21 -9.38 10.44
C ALA A 546 31.42 -10.33 10.49
N PHE A 547 32.64 -9.81 10.55
CA PHE A 547 33.84 -10.63 10.64
C PHE A 547 35.02 -9.98 11.38
N ILE A 548 35.96 -10.80 11.82
CA ILE A 548 37.26 -10.42 12.36
C ILE A 548 38.36 -11.07 11.51
N ALA A 549 39.25 -10.26 10.96
CA ALA A 549 40.41 -10.72 10.19
C ALA A 549 41.70 -10.57 11.02
N ILE A 550 42.49 -11.62 11.11
CA ILE A 550 43.72 -11.69 11.90
C ILE A 550 44.85 -12.15 10.97
N PRO A 551 45.76 -11.25 10.53
CA PRO A 551 46.91 -11.64 9.74
C PRO A 551 47.95 -12.36 10.60
N ALA A 552 48.63 -13.36 10.05
CA ALA A 552 49.75 -14.02 10.69
C ALA A 552 50.94 -13.07 10.91
N ASN A 553 51.10 -12.10 10.01
CA ASN A 553 52.07 -11.02 10.11
C ASN A 553 51.35 -9.66 9.97
N PRO A 554 51.35 -8.80 11.01
CA PRO A 554 50.74 -7.47 10.97
C PRO A 554 51.23 -6.57 9.83
N GLU A 555 52.44 -6.79 9.30
CA GLU A 555 53.00 -6.00 8.19
C GLU A 555 52.42 -6.39 6.81
N ASN A 556 51.69 -7.51 6.72
CA ASN A 556 51.03 -7.96 5.49
C ASN A 556 49.56 -8.25 5.79
N PRO A 557 48.71 -7.21 5.81
CA PRO A 557 47.32 -7.37 6.19
C PRO A 557 46.56 -8.25 5.20
N ILE A 558 45.51 -8.87 5.70
CA ILE A 558 44.48 -9.51 4.88
C ILE A 558 43.82 -8.42 4.03
N VAL A 559 43.70 -8.63 2.72
CA VAL A 559 43.19 -7.63 1.77
C VAL A 559 41.98 -8.13 1.01
N PHE A 560 41.04 -7.22 0.76
CA PHE A 560 39.93 -7.39 -0.17
C PHE A 560 40.27 -6.72 -1.50
N ASN A 561 39.79 -7.25 -2.63
CA ASN A 561 40.16 -6.74 -3.96
C ASN A 561 39.03 -6.06 -4.73
N GLY A 562 37.93 -5.70 -4.06
CA GLY A 562 36.76 -5.08 -4.70
C GLY A 562 35.98 -6.00 -5.66
N ALA A 563 36.50 -7.18 -6.00
CA ALA A 563 35.84 -8.17 -6.88
C ALA A 563 35.28 -9.37 -6.07
N GLY A 564 34.92 -9.14 -4.81
CA GLY A 564 34.33 -10.15 -3.92
C GLY A 564 35.32 -11.23 -3.46
N ARG A 565 36.59 -10.88 -3.26
CA ARG A 565 37.62 -11.82 -2.78
C ARG A 565 38.38 -11.27 -1.58
N VAL A 566 38.63 -12.15 -0.63
CA VAL A 566 39.56 -11.91 0.49
C VAL A 566 40.81 -12.77 0.33
N TYR A 567 41.99 -12.16 0.50
CA TYR A 567 43.28 -12.83 0.35
C TYR A 567 43.90 -13.16 1.72
N LEU A 568 44.17 -14.45 1.94
CA LEU A 568 44.84 -14.99 3.12
C LEU A 568 46.20 -15.56 2.67
N ARG A 569 47.20 -14.70 2.53
CA ARG A 569 48.43 -14.96 1.75
C ARG A 569 49.50 -15.73 2.52
N GLN A 570 49.44 -15.76 3.83
CA GLN A 570 50.42 -16.41 4.69
C GLN A 570 49.80 -17.56 5.47
N VAL A 571 50.60 -18.59 5.76
CA VAL A 571 50.21 -19.63 6.73
C VAL A 571 49.80 -18.96 8.04
N GLY A 572 48.60 -19.28 8.53
CA GLY A 572 48.05 -18.75 9.77
C GLY A 572 47.23 -17.47 9.61
N ASP A 573 47.18 -16.85 8.42
CA ASP A 573 46.19 -15.79 8.14
C ASP A 573 44.80 -16.38 8.37
N SER A 574 43.98 -15.71 9.18
CA SER A 574 42.65 -16.20 9.50
C SER A 574 41.58 -15.10 9.41
N ILE A 575 40.38 -15.52 9.04
CA ILE A 575 39.19 -14.67 9.06
C ILE A 575 38.02 -15.46 9.65
N THR A 576 37.30 -14.84 10.58
CA THR A 576 36.16 -15.44 11.27
C THR A 576 34.91 -14.62 11.00
N TYR A 577 33.91 -15.22 10.38
CA TYR A 577 32.59 -14.64 10.16
C TYR A 577 31.65 -15.01 11.32
N ASN A 578 30.78 -14.08 11.70
CA ASN A 578 29.81 -14.23 12.78
C ASN A 578 28.45 -13.73 12.30
N ARG A 579 27.48 -14.63 12.11
CA ARG A 579 26.15 -14.24 11.66
C ARG A 579 25.43 -13.43 12.73
N SER A 580 24.81 -12.33 12.34
CA SER A 580 24.12 -11.41 13.25
C SER A 580 22.74 -11.91 13.67
N TYR A 581 22.10 -12.76 12.87
CA TYR A 581 20.72 -13.24 13.04
C TYR A 581 20.63 -14.77 13.12
N PHE A 582 19.56 -15.28 13.72
CA PHE A 582 19.25 -16.72 13.75
C PHE A 582 18.70 -17.16 12.40
N VAL A 583 19.28 -18.20 11.82
CA VAL A 583 18.79 -18.87 10.61
C VAL A 583 17.68 -19.85 11.01
N LEU A 584 16.51 -19.72 10.39
CA LEU A 584 15.32 -20.53 10.64
C LEU A 584 15.04 -21.50 9.47
N GLY A 585 14.13 -22.45 9.70
CA GLY A 585 13.60 -23.33 8.65
C GLY A 585 14.46 -24.53 8.26
N TYR A 586 15.54 -24.81 8.98
CA TYR A 586 16.39 -25.99 8.75
C TYR A 586 16.36 -26.94 9.95
N SER A 587 16.51 -28.23 9.70
CA SER A 587 16.67 -29.25 10.75
C SER A 587 18.08 -29.81 10.88
N GLY A 588 18.96 -29.52 9.94
CA GLY A 588 20.34 -30.02 9.93
C GLY A 588 21.07 -29.67 8.64
N PHE A 589 22.19 -30.36 8.39
CA PHE A 589 23.07 -30.07 7.27
C PHE A 589 23.46 -31.34 6.50
N SER A 590 23.55 -31.24 5.17
CA SER A 590 24.03 -32.33 4.31
C SER A 590 25.48 -32.15 3.85
N GLY A 591 26.08 -30.98 4.12
CA GLY A 591 27.48 -30.70 3.81
C GLY A 591 27.78 -29.21 3.73
N HIS A 592 28.87 -28.88 3.05
CA HIS A 592 29.29 -27.50 2.79
C HIS A 592 29.99 -27.41 1.43
N SER A 593 30.08 -26.20 0.90
CA SER A 593 30.78 -25.87 -0.34
C SER A 593 31.59 -24.59 -0.18
N ILE A 594 32.73 -24.50 -0.86
CA ILE A 594 33.59 -23.31 -0.84
C ILE A 594 34.13 -23.00 -2.23
N SER A 595 34.11 -21.73 -2.62
CA SER A 595 34.86 -21.21 -3.77
C SER A 595 36.12 -20.52 -3.27
N SER A 596 37.26 -21.12 -3.56
CA SER A 596 38.56 -20.63 -3.12
C SER A 596 39.67 -21.02 -4.09
N SER A 597 40.81 -20.36 -3.96
CA SER A 597 42.09 -20.83 -4.49
C SER A 597 43.06 -20.95 -3.33
N GLY A 598 43.71 -22.09 -3.18
CA GLY A 598 44.58 -22.38 -2.02
C GLY A 598 44.08 -23.55 -1.18
N SER A 599 44.66 -23.70 0.01
CA SER A 599 44.27 -24.72 1.00
C SER A 599 44.00 -24.05 2.34
N PHE A 600 42.85 -24.35 2.92
CA PHE A 600 42.35 -23.71 4.13
C PHE A 600 41.85 -24.76 5.12
N THR A 601 42.10 -24.51 6.40
CA THR A 601 41.38 -25.17 7.49
C THR A 601 40.09 -24.38 7.72
N ILE A 602 38.96 -25.07 7.79
CA ILE A 602 37.63 -24.48 7.99
C ILE A 602 37.04 -25.08 9.26
N GLU A 603 36.66 -24.22 10.18
CA GLU A 603 36.10 -24.60 11.47
C GLU A 603 34.82 -23.83 11.75
N TYR A 604 33.97 -24.37 12.61
CA TYR A 604 32.72 -23.74 12.99
C TYR A 604 32.42 -23.84 14.50
N ASP A 605 31.51 -22.97 14.94
CA ASP A 605 30.81 -23.02 16.23
C ASP A 605 29.36 -22.56 15.99
N LEU A 606 28.38 -23.22 16.61
CA LEU A 606 26.95 -22.92 16.44
C LEU A 606 26.37 -22.38 17.74
N ASP A 607 25.52 -21.38 17.63
CA ASP A 607 24.65 -20.89 18.69
C ASP A 607 23.22 -21.33 18.40
N THR A 608 22.70 -22.29 19.16
CA THR A 608 21.32 -22.79 19.03
C THR A 608 20.37 -22.17 20.07
N GLY A 609 20.67 -20.96 20.54
CA GLY A 609 19.88 -20.22 21.53
C GLY A 609 20.54 -20.09 22.90
N ASN A 610 21.71 -20.70 23.11
CA ASN A 610 22.47 -20.67 24.37
C ASN A 610 23.77 -19.86 24.27
N GLY A 611 23.98 -19.15 23.17
CA GLY A 611 25.26 -18.54 22.84
C GLY A 611 26.24 -19.54 22.20
N PHE A 612 27.30 -19.00 21.62
CA PHE A 612 28.41 -19.78 21.07
C PHE A 612 29.19 -20.51 22.17
N SER A 613 29.55 -21.77 21.91
CA SER A 613 30.27 -22.60 22.88
C SER A 613 31.71 -22.17 23.12
N GLY A 614 32.31 -21.45 22.16
CA GLY A 614 33.74 -21.12 22.11
C GLY A 614 34.62 -22.28 21.66
N ILE A 615 34.05 -23.44 21.30
CA ILE A 615 34.75 -24.63 20.86
C ILE A 615 34.66 -24.76 19.35
N TRP A 616 35.80 -24.67 18.69
CA TRP A 616 35.90 -24.84 17.23
C TRP A 616 35.86 -26.32 16.84
N LYS A 617 34.92 -26.68 15.97
CA LYS A 617 34.80 -28.00 15.35
C LYS A 617 35.26 -27.94 13.90
N ASP A 618 35.90 -29.00 13.41
CA ASP A 618 36.24 -29.11 11.98
C ASP A 618 34.95 -29.18 11.13
N ILE A 619 34.89 -28.41 10.03
CA ILE A 619 33.69 -28.29 9.19
C ILE A 619 33.16 -29.62 8.65
N SER A 620 34.00 -30.65 8.52
CA SER A 620 33.57 -31.98 8.13
C SER A 620 32.55 -32.59 9.10
N ASN A 621 32.49 -32.12 10.35
CA ASN A 621 31.54 -32.59 11.35
C ASN A 621 30.15 -31.93 11.26
N ILE A 622 29.96 -30.91 10.42
CA ILE A 622 28.69 -30.15 10.36
C ILE A 622 27.48 -31.04 10.03
N ILE A 623 27.69 -32.12 9.27
CA ILE A 623 26.63 -33.07 8.90
C ILE A 623 26.04 -33.85 10.08
N ASN A 624 26.71 -33.82 11.24
CA ASN A 624 26.24 -34.48 12.46
C ASN A 624 25.46 -33.52 13.38
N GLU A 625 25.44 -32.22 13.05
CA GLU A 625 24.70 -31.23 13.83
C GLU A 625 23.21 -31.31 13.50
N THR A 626 22.39 -31.11 14.52
CA THR A 626 20.93 -30.96 14.40
C THR A 626 20.56 -29.59 14.93
N VAL A 627 19.65 -28.92 14.25
CA VAL A 627 19.17 -27.58 14.63
C VAL A 627 17.65 -27.55 14.66
N SER A 628 17.10 -26.60 15.41
CA SER A 628 15.66 -26.39 15.55
C SER A 628 15.17 -25.53 14.38
N PRO A 629 14.18 -25.97 13.58
CA PRO A 629 13.64 -25.13 12.50
C PRO A 629 12.99 -23.83 12.97
N THR A 630 12.44 -23.81 14.19
CA THR A 630 11.69 -22.67 14.74
C THR A 630 12.54 -21.77 15.63
N GLU A 631 13.48 -22.33 16.39
CA GLU A 631 14.40 -21.52 17.23
C GLU A 631 15.63 -21.09 16.42
N GLY A 632 15.99 -21.86 15.40
CA GLY A 632 17.10 -21.61 14.50
C GLY A 632 18.48 -21.85 15.09
N PHE A 633 19.47 -21.26 14.43
CA PHE A 633 20.84 -21.19 14.93
C PHE A 633 21.58 -19.97 14.36
N LYS A 634 22.66 -19.51 15.01
CA LYS A 634 23.69 -18.65 14.40
C LYS A 634 24.96 -19.46 14.16
N ASP A 635 25.68 -19.15 13.10
CA ASP A 635 26.98 -19.74 12.79
C ASP A 635 28.14 -18.76 12.98
N LYS A 636 29.25 -19.29 13.49
CA LYS A 636 30.57 -18.70 13.38
C LYS A 636 31.44 -19.62 12.55
N ILE A 637 31.99 -19.11 11.44
CA ILE A 637 32.86 -19.89 10.54
C ILE A 637 34.24 -19.23 10.48
N ARG A 638 35.29 -20.00 10.78
CA ARG A 638 36.68 -19.57 10.72
C ARG A 638 37.40 -20.24 9.57
N PHE A 639 38.11 -19.45 8.78
CA PHE A 639 38.98 -19.91 7.70
C PHE A 639 40.43 -19.56 8.04
N THR A 640 41.34 -20.52 7.96
CA THR A 640 42.78 -20.32 8.22
C THR A 640 43.61 -20.85 7.05
N ALA A 641 44.51 -20.04 6.51
CA ALA A 641 45.39 -20.46 5.42
C ALA A 641 46.44 -21.48 5.90
N ASN A 642 46.54 -22.61 5.20
CA ASN A 642 47.47 -23.71 5.51
C ASN A 642 48.80 -23.61 4.72
N SER A 643 48.87 -22.69 3.75
CA SER A 643 50.06 -22.46 2.92
C SER A 643 50.25 -20.97 2.67
N SER A 644 51.49 -20.56 2.38
CA SER A 644 51.77 -19.18 1.96
C SER A 644 51.76 -19.10 0.43
N ASN A 645 50.84 -18.34 -0.14
CA ASN A 645 50.72 -18.10 -1.58
C ASN A 645 49.97 -16.77 -1.81
N SER A 646 50.50 -15.91 -2.69
CA SER A 646 49.88 -14.63 -3.03
C SER A 646 48.50 -14.76 -3.67
N ASN A 647 48.18 -15.94 -4.22
CA ASN A 647 46.91 -16.28 -4.83
C ASN A 647 45.99 -17.10 -3.91
N ASN A 648 46.29 -17.22 -2.62
CA ASN A 648 45.34 -17.80 -1.67
C ASN A 648 44.19 -16.82 -1.42
N TYR A 649 42.99 -17.16 -1.88
CA TYR A 649 41.80 -16.33 -1.68
C TYR A 649 40.53 -17.15 -1.47
N LEU A 650 39.56 -16.54 -0.80
CA LEU A 650 38.18 -17.02 -0.65
C LEU A 650 37.24 -16.10 -1.44
N ARG A 651 36.15 -16.67 -1.97
CA ARG A 651 35.13 -15.93 -2.75
C ARG A 651 33.70 -16.15 -2.27
N GLY A 652 33.39 -17.36 -1.83
CA GLY A 652 32.11 -17.68 -1.20
C GLY A 652 32.15 -19.01 -0.48
N PHE A 653 31.21 -19.19 0.45
CA PHE A 653 31.04 -20.39 1.25
C PHE A 653 29.57 -20.59 1.53
N PHE A 654 29.09 -21.83 1.58
CA PHE A 654 27.75 -22.10 2.09
C PHE A 654 27.66 -23.47 2.76
N LEU A 655 26.75 -23.57 3.72
CA LEU A 655 26.28 -24.83 4.28
C LEU A 655 25.08 -25.31 3.46
N ASN A 656 25.04 -26.61 3.16
CA ASN A 656 23.90 -27.26 2.55
C ASN A 656 22.91 -27.62 3.66
N GLY A 657 21.82 -26.87 3.78
CA GLY A 657 20.78 -27.10 4.76
C GLY A 657 19.82 -28.21 4.36
N ILE A 658 19.30 -28.94 5.34
CA ILE A 658 18.20 -29.90 5.20
C ILE A 658 16.93 -29.24 5.73
N THR A 659 15.87 -29.24 4.93
CA THR A 659 14.58 -28.60 5.25
C THR A 659 13.40 -29.45 4.76
N THR A 660 12.17 -28.99 5.01
CA THR A 660 10.89 -29.49 4.48
C THR A 660 9.95 -28.31 4.30
N LEU A 661 8.93 -28.41 3.45
CA LEU A 661 7.93 -27.34 3.29
C LEU A 661 7.30 -26.89 4.62
N ALA A 662 6.99 -27.81 5.53
CA ALA A 662 6.43 -27.48 6.85
C ALA A 662 7.43 -26.71 7.74
N GLN A 663 8.73 -26.99 7.59
CA GLN A 663 9.78 -26.26 8.31
C GLN A 663 9.99 -24.87 7.71
N GLN A 664 9.93 -24.74 6.38
CA GLN A 664 9.99 -23.45 5.67
C GLN A 664 8.79 -22.56 6.05
N GLU A 665 7.60 -23.13 6.13
CA GLU A 665 6.39 -22.42 6.57
C GLU A 665 6.51 -21.90 8.01
N ALA A 666 7.11 -22.70 8.89
CA ALA A 666 7.36 -22.32 10.28
C ALA A 666 8.52 -21.31 10.44
N ALA A 667 9.28 -21.05 9.38
CA ALA A 667 10.47 -20.19 9.40
C ALA A 667 10.10 -18.71 9.25
N ILE A 668 9.16 -18.22 10.06
CA ILE A 668 8.78 -16.81 10.06
C ILE A 668 9.84 -16.04 10.83
N TYR A 669 10.65 -15.28 10.10
CA TYR A 669 11.51 -14.29 10.71
C TYR A 669 10.59 -13.17 11.18
N LEU A 670 10.55 -12.96 12.49
CA LEU A 670 9.78 -11.86 13.04
C LEU A 670 10.66 -10.62 13.02
N ASP A 671 10.10 -9.51 12.53
CA ASP A 671 10.65 -8.17 12.69
C ASP A 671 10.58 -7.78 14.18
N VAL A 672 11.52 -8.30 14.96
CA VAL A 672 11.64 -7.96 16.37
C VAL A 672 12.65 -6.83 16.51
N THR A 673 12.13 -5.62 16.78
CA THR A 673 12.99 -4.52 17.20
C THR A 673 13.53 -4.86 18.59
N GLN A 674 14.85 -5.02 18.73
CA GLN A 674 15.44 -5.18 20.05
C GLN A 674 15.48 -3.84 20.77
N ALA A 675 14.87 -3.80 21.95
CA ALA A 675 14.83 -2.65 22.82
C ALA A 675 15.36 -3.03 24.21
N THR A 676 15.82 -2.04 24.98
CA THR A 676 16.41 -2.28 26.30
C THR A 676 15.65 -1.53 27.38
N LEU A 677 15.24 -2.24 28.43
CA LEU A 677 14.86 -1.64 29.71
C LEU A 677 16.12 -1.56 30.58
N THR A 678 16.56 -0.32 30.88
CA THR A 678 17.69 -0.06 31.76
C THR A 678 17.20 0.48 33.10
N ILE A 679 17.46 -0.26 34.17
CA ILE A 679 17.12 0.13 35.53
C ILE A 679 18.39 0.68 36.19
N THR A 680 18.32 1.88 36.76
CA THR A 680 19.48 2.58 37.32
C THR A 680 19.27 2.96 38.78
N ASN A 681 20.33 3.41 39.44
CA ASN A 681 20.35 3.80 40.87
C ASN A 681 19.99 2.66 41.84
N LEU A 682 20.16 1.42 41.40
CA LEU A 682 19.99 0.26 42.24
C LEU A 682 21.13 0.17 43.25
N ILE A 683 20.80 -0.23 44.47
CA ILE A 683 21.78 -0.47 45.53
C ILE A 683 22.45 -1.82 45.24
N ILE A 684 23.78 -1.87 45.29
CA ILE A 684 24.54 -3.11 45.08
C ILE A 684 24.04 -4.21 46.03
N GLY A 685 23.89 -5.43 45.49
CA GLY A 685 23.32 -6.58 46.17
C GLY A 685 21.80 -6.62 46.16
N SER A 686 21.12 -5.75 45.39
CA SER A 686 19.67 -5.85 45.18
C SER A 686 19.35 -6.99 44.23
N GLU A 687 18.23 -7.64 44.48
CA GLU A 687 17.56 -8.57 43.59
C GLU A 687 16.61 -7.79 42.67
N VAL A 688 16.58 -8.14 41.39
CA VAL A 688 15.67 -7.57 40.39
C VAL A 688 14.94 -8.71 39.68
N ARG A 689 13.62 -8.56 39.50
CA ARG A 689 12.76 -9.47 38.74
C ARG A 689 11.83 -8.67 37.86
N ILE A 690 11.59 -9.15 36.64
CA ILE A 690 10.64 -8.57 35.70
C ILE A 690 9.64 -9.66 35.34
N TYR A 691 8.35 -9.37 35.51
CA TYR A 691 7.26 -10.29 35.20
C TYR A 691 6.37 -9.75 34.08
N ASP A 692 5.75 -10.62 33.29
CA ASP A 692 4.66 -10.25 32.40
C ASP A 692 3.35 -9.99 33.17
N VAL A 693 2.30 -9.58 32.45
CA VAL A 693 0.95 -9.35 33.02
C VAL A 693 0.30 -10.60 33.63
N ASN A 694 0.82 -11.79 33.32
CA ASN A 694 0.35 -13.08 33.83
C ASN A 694 1.21 -13.59 35.01
N ASN A 695 2.16 -12.79 35.51
CA ASN A 695 3.16 -13.13 36.52
C ASN A 695 4.16 -14.22 36.11
N ASN A 696 4.42 -14.43 34.82
CA ASN A 696 5.55 -15.23 34.37
C ASN A 696 6.82 -14.39 34.44
N GLU A 697 7.91 -14.94 34.99
CA GLU A 697 9.20 -14.24 35.04
C GLU A 697 9.80 -14.17 33.64
N LEU A 698 10.06 -12.95 33.18
CA LEU A 698 10.72 -12.68 31.90
C LEU A 698 12.24 -12.66 32.06
N THR A 699 12.74 -12.07 33.15
CA THR A 699 14.17 -12.04 33.49
C THR A 699 14.40 -11.61 34.94
N GLY A 700 15.62 -11.79 35.44
CA GLY A 700 16.02 -11.32 36.76
C GLY A 700 17.46 -11.62 37.15
N THR A 701 17.86 -11.12 38.32
CA THR A 701 19.12 -11.46 38.99
C THR A 701 18.94 -11.47 40.50
N GLU A 702 19.54 -12.45 41.18
CA GLU A 702 19.44 -12.62 42.63
C GLU A 702 20.22 -11.55 43.42
N SER A 703 21.31 -11.04 42.85
CA SER A 703 22.16 -10.06 43.53
C SER A 703 23.02 -9.31 42.54
N LEU A 704 22.74 -8.02 42.37
CA LEU A 704 23.53 -7.14 41.52
C LEU A 704 24.93 -6.85 42.07
N THR A 705 25.91 -6.81 41.18
CA THR A 705 27.30 -6.41 41.49
C THR A 705 27.61 -4.95 41.16
N ASN A 706 26.68 -4.26 40.48
CA ASN A 706 26.75 -2.85 40.12
C ASN A 706 25.40 -2.17 40.42
N SER A 707 25.25 -0.89 40.06
CA SER A 707 24.05 -0.09 40.35
C SER A 707 23.02 -0.05 39.23
N SER A 708 23.04 -1.02 38.31
CA SER A 708 22.14 -1.06 37.15
C SER A 708 21.76 -2.49 36.75
N PHE A 709 20.59 -2.64 36.14
CA PHE A 709 20.16 -3.90 35.53
C PHE A 709 19.62 -3.61 34.14
N GLU A 710 19.93 -4.46 33.17
CA GLU A 710 19.45 -4.33 31.80
C GLU A 710 18.64 -5.56 31.42
N TYR A 711 17.48 -5.32 30.83
CA TYR A 711 16.66 -6.34 30.18
C TYR A 711 16.50 -5.98 28.71
N ILE A 712 17.14 -6.76 27.85
CA ILE A 712 16.95 -6.66 26.39
C ILE A 712 15.73 -7.51 26.03
N TYR A 713 14.76 -6.91 25.35
CA TYR A 713 13.54 -7.56 24.93
C TYR A 713 13.31 -7.36 23.43
N ASN A 714 12.61 -8.34 22.84
CA ASN A 714 12.14 -8.27 21.47
C ASN A 714 10.78 -7.55 21.47
N TRP A 715 10.71 -6.36 20.90
CA TRP A 715 9.50 -5.57 20.79
C TRP A 715 8.77 -5.88 19.48
N THR A 716 7.49 -6.21 19.59
CA THR A 716 6.56 -6.36 18.46
C THR A 716 5.31 -5.48 18.62
N ALA A 717 5.01 -5.07 19.84
CA ALA A 717 4.00 -4.09 20.22
C ALA A 717 4.28 -3.63 21.66
N ASP A 718 3.72 -2.51 22.10
CA ASP A 718 3.83 -2.07 23.49
C ASP A 718 3.16 -3.06 24.44
N PHE A 719 3.86 -3.44 25.52
CA PHE A 719 3.33 -4.36 26.53
C PHE A 719 3.75 -3.98 27.94
N ASN A 720 2.93 -4.39 28.92
CA ASN A 720 3.18 -4.09 30.31
C ASN A 720 4.00 -5.19 30.99
N VAL A 721 4.90 -4.78 31.88
CA VAL A 721 5.67 -5.65 32.76
C VAL A 721 5.63 -5.13 34.20
N ASP A 722 5.77 -6.03 35.15
CA ASP A 722 5.97 -5.68 36.55
C ASP A 722 7.44 -5.82 36.93
N LEU A 723 8.09 -4.68 37.20
CA LEU A 723 9.41 -4.62 37.81
C LEU A 723 9.28 -4.79 39.31
N VAL A 724 9.99 -5.78 39.87
CA VAL A 724 10.13 -6.01 41.30
C VAL A 724 11.59 -5.88 41.71
N VAL A 725 11.86 -5.09 42.74
CA VAL A 725 13.20 -4.90 43.31
C VAL A 725 13.17 -5.22 44.81
N PHE A 726 14.04 -6.14 45.23
CA PHE A 726 14.23 -6.51 46.63
C PHE A 726 15.65 -6.23 47.10
N LYS A 727 15.79 -5.86 48.37
CA LYS A 727 17.08 -5.78 49.06
C LYS A 727 16.84 -5.89 50.56
N THR A 728 17.61 -6.72 51.26
CA THR A 728 17.59 -6.78 52.72
C THR A 728 17.78 -5.40 53.33
N ASP A 729 17.00 -5.06 54.36
CA ASP A 729 16.94 -3.75 55.02
C ASP A 729 16.31 -2.60 54.20
N TYR A 730 15.69 -2.88 53.05
CA TYR A 730 15.01 -1.89 52.22
C TYR A 730 13.56 -2.30 51.95
N ILE A 731 12.70 -1.29 51.75
CA ILE A 731 11.30 -1.52 51.39
C ILE A 731 11.25 -2.10 49.97
N PRO A 732 10.55 -3.22 49.72
CA PRO A 732 10.34 -3.76 48.39
C PRO A 732 9.67 -2.75 47.45
N ILE A 733 10.10 -2.74 46.19
CA ILE A 733 9.51 -1.89 45.15
C ILE A 733 8.87 -2.80 44.10
N ARG A 734 7.61 -2.53 43.75
CA ARG A 734 6.93 -3.11 42.58
C ARG A 734 6.33 -1.99 41.75
N ILE A 735 6.68 -1.92 40.48
CA ILE A 735 6.23 -0.88 39.54
C ILE A 735 5.81 -1.56 38.24
N THR A 736 4.62 -1.23 37.75
CA THR A 736 4.20 -1.63 36.40
C THR A 736 4.74 -0.62 35.39
N LEU A 737 5.43 -1.11 34.36
CA LEU A 737 6.05 -0.34 33.28
C LEU A 737 5.47 -0.78 31.95
N THR A 738 5.31 0.16 31.00
CA THR A 738 5.03 -0.16 29.60
C THR A 738 6.35 -0.16 28.84
N LEU A 739 6.71 -1.30 28.26
CA LEU A 739 7.88 -1.44 27.40
C LEU A 739 7.51 -1.05 25.97
N THR A 740 8.30 -0.15 25.38
CA THR A 740 8.05 0.44 24.06
C THR A 740 9.18 0.12 23.08
N GLU A 741 9.00 0.42 21.79
CA GLU A 741 10.03 0.20 20.75
C GLU A 741 11.35 0.90 21.07
N ALA A 742 11.30 2.11 21.65
CA ALA A 742 12.48 2.91 21.95
C ALA A 742 13.31 2.44 23.17
N GLY A 743 12.88 1.38 23.87
CA GLY A 743 13.42 1.03 25.18
C GLY A 743 12.90 1.96 26.29
N LEU A 744 13.35 1.73 27.52
CA LEU A 744 12.97 2.54 28.68
C LEU A 744 14.12 2.60 29.68
N THR A 745 14.38 3.78 30.27
CA THR A 745 15.31 3.90 31.40
C THR A 745 14.56 4.33 32.66
N VAL A 746 14.65 3.52 33.72
CA VAL A 746 13.93 3.75 34.98
C VAL A 746 14.93 3.91 36.13
N PRO A 747 15.05 5.11 36.73
CA PRO A 747 15.81 5.30 37.96
C PRO A 747 15.00 4.80 39.17
N ILE A 748 15.60 3.93 39.99
CA ILE A 748 14.99 3.40 41.21
C ILE A 748 15.61 4.08 42.43
N GLN A 749 14.76 4.53 43.35
CA GLN A 749 15.19 5.05 44.65
C GLN A 749 14.77 4.10 45.76
N GLN A 750 15.68 3.21 46.15
CA GLN A 750 15.44 2.29 47.26
C GLN A 750 15.50 3.04 48.60
N ARG A 751 14.49 2.81 49.44
CA ARG A 751 14.37 3.43 50.77
C ARG A 751 14.65 2.39 51.84
N PHE A 752 15.59 2.73 52.72
CA PHE A 752 15.90 1.90 53.89
C PHE A 752 14.64 1.69 54.74
N ASP A 753 14.36 0.43 55.06
CA ASP A 753 13.24 0.05 55.91
C ASP A 753 13.66 0.16 57.38
N ARG A 754 13.16 1.21 58.04
CA ARG A 754 13.46 1.47 59.45
C ARG A 754 12.83 0.47 60.41
N VAL A 755 11.85 -0.32 59.95
CA VAL A 755 11.12 -1.29 60.78
C VAL A 755 11.80 -2.67 60.74
N TYR A 756 12.55 -2.98 59.69
CA TYR A 756 13.17 -4.31 59.49
C TYR A 756 14.10 -4.74 60.65
N LEU A 757 14.83 -3.80 61.26
CA LEU A 757 15.73 -4.06 62.40
C LEU A 757 15.06 -3.88 63.77
N ASN A 758 13.75 -3.61 63.82
CA ASN A 758 12.98 -3.47 65.05
C ASN A 758 11.68 -4.31 64.97
N PRO A 759 11.80 -5.66 64.89
CA PRO A 759 10.69 -6.58 64.68
C PRO A 759 9.67 -6.61 65.82
#